data_AF-A0A7V0S4A5-F1
#
_entry.id   AF-A0A7V0S4A5-F1
#
_cell.length_a   1.000
_cell.length_b   1.000
_cell.length_c   1.000
_cell.angle_alpha   90.00
_cell.angle_beta   90.00
_cell.angle_gamma   90.00
#
_symmetry.space_group_name_H-M   'P 1'
#
loop_
_entity.id
_entity.type
_entity.pdbx_description
1 polymer ?
#
loop_
_entity_poly.entity_id
_entity_poly.type
_entity_poly.pdbx_seq_one_letter_code
_entity_poly.pdbx_strand_id
1 'polypeptide(L)'
;MRRFKIIIAKLFKRTAFSVVFILLFSLAANAQSDTIETNVPALKDIYANDFYIGCLLSYPHIGLPDDPYVPETYIVAPNGGYLIKFHMNSMSPGNNMKPQYTVDISASAAAYSAASATDKDSVDTHPIVNFNGNLIAQLDWAQRQGFTFRGHTLVWHNQHPGTAFFRTGYSSSGARLSKEKMNERLDNYIKEVIRLLHEGWPGLLSAMDVVNEAVNDDGTDRITNNEWYTTYGDNSFIMKAFELTRKWTEYYGEDQIKLYYNDYNTHLPAKADGIVRICTPIYEAGYLDGIGMQDHDGYNYPTAEQWIASYDKFAAISTEIAVTELDVRPSNDTATRWATQANQYAALFKCFVERSMFSGRGKLISVSKDGLNDKYAFVADASLWDDNNKCKPAFYAVVNVGNYYNILDSLITAADSLHESDYTIESWSDFSASRTYARDVMNRNYSYQVSAADTLAKAWAELSQSIDNLISLQKLESMKPVIVEAESGDVGSEFNILQDGSINYVSIQTNSTAYNPGSPARMISYEITFPDTGVYDLFARIRVGSGTYDDDSFFYGNGFGEKDCAVDSEWIFVNGLAAAGFASPADVVFEAGGLGSGVWKWLNLSQNAYQGSITATFHVEDSLTRTFQIGAREDGLDIDKLAFGKSSLYFTVENLDNHEPGSVEWPYENVWEGPPLASNQPKFVGNIYSSSQVENFAAYWNQVTPENAGKWGSVEGTRDVMNWSGLDAAYNLAKDNGFPFHFHVL
;
A
#
# COMPACT_ATOMS: atom_id res chain seq x y z
N MET A 1 -8.69 6.20 20.56
CA MET A 1 -8.95 5.33 19.37
C MET A 1 -9.91 5.86 18.31
N ARG A 2 -11.13 6.35 18.61
CA ARG A 2 -12.10 6.80 17.55
C ARG A 2 -11.54 7.93 16.66
N ARG A 3 -10.81 8.90 17.21
CA ARG A 3 -10.13 9.96 16.43
C ARG A 3 -8.95 9.46 15.59
N PHE A 4 -8.21 8.46 16.07
CA PHE A 4 -7.08 7.85 15.35
C PHE A 4 -7.58 6.97 14.19
N LYS A 5 -8.62 6.15 14.42
CA LYS A 5 -9.37 5.46 13.36
C LYS A 5 -10.07 6.41 12.40
N ILE A 6 -10.48 7.62 12.82
CA ILE A 6 -11.05 8.64 11.92
C ILE A 6 -9.98 9.37 11.11
N ILE A 7 -8.76 9.56 11.64
CA ILE A 7 -7.64 10.15 10.88
C ILE A 7 -7.08 9.13 9.89
N ILE A 8 -6.90 7.87 10.31
CA ILE A 8 -6.58 6.75 9.42
C ILE A 8 -7.72 6.55 8.42
N ALA A 9 -9.00 6.55 8.81
CA ALA A 9 -10.12 6.45 7.86
C ALA A 9 -10.34 7.72 7.03
N LYS A 10 -9.80 8.90 7.38
CA LYS A 10 -9.83 10.11 6.55
C LYS A 10 -8.65 10.17 5.58
N LEU A 11 -7.48 9.65 5.97
CA LEU A 11 -6.40 9.34 5.04
C LEU A 11 -6.87 8.22 4.11
N PHE A 12 -7.29 7.06 4.62
CA PHE A 12 -7.87 5.96 3.84
C PHE A 12 -9.14 6.34 3.07
N LYS A 13 -10.00 7.27 3.46
CA LYS A 13 -11.12 7.68 2.57
C LYS A 13 -10.68 8.58 1.41
N ARG A 14 -9.51 9.21 1.49
CA ARG A 14 -8.90 9.95 0.37
C ARG A 14 -7.93 9.10 -0.46
N THR A 15 -7.32 8.06 0.11
CA THR A 15 -6.37 7.16 -0.58
C THR A 15 -6.97 5.77 -0.93
N ALA A 16 -7.87 5.23 -0.12
CA ALA A 16 -8.52 3.93 -0.33
C ALA A 16 -9.76 3.98 -1.22
N PHE A 17 -10.14 5.15 -1.74
CA PHE A 17 -10.93 5.18 -2.98
C PHE A 17 -10.14 4.57 -4.16
N SER A 18 -8.82 4.35 -4.01
CA SER A 18 -7.97 3.69 -5.01
C SER A 18 -7.49 2.28 -4.62
N VAL A 19 -7.67 1.82 -3.37
CA VAL A 19 -7.02 0.57 -2.88
C VAL A 19 -8.00 -0.59 -2.62
N VAL A 20 -9.31 -0.35 -2.48
CA VAL A 20 -10.32 -1.43 -2.31
C VAL A 20 -10.82 -2.01 -3.66
N PHE A 21 -10.19 -1.64 -4.78
CA PHE A 21 -10.58 -2.12 -6.11
C PHE A 21 -9.84 -3.38 -6.60
N ILE A 22 -9.10 -4.09 -5.73
CA ILE A 22 -8.21 -5.19 -6.15
C ILE A 22 -8.82 -6.61 -6.00
N LEU A 23 -10.03 -6.78 -5.44
CA LEU A 23 -10.62 -8.13 -5.25
C LEU A 23 -12.05 -8.35 -5.76
N LEU A 24 -12.63 -7.41 -6.52
CA LEU A 24 -13.92 -7.58 -7.21
C LEU A 24 -13.91 -6.97 -8.62
N PHE A 25 -13.07 -7.48 -9.51
CA PHE A 25 -13.23 -7.30 -10.96
C PHE A 25 -13.19 -8.65 -11.67
N SER A 26 -14.31 -9.37 -11.60
CA SER A 26 -14.73 -10.23 -12.70
C SER A 26 -16.12 -9.78 -13.13
N LEU A 27 -16.28 -9.65 -14.46
CA LEU A 27 -17.50 -9.25 -15.19
C LEU A 27 -17.70 -7.75 -15.47
N ALA A 28 -16.64 -7.09 -15.92
CA ALA A 28 -16.73 -6.25 -17.12
C ALA A 28 -15.52 -6.55 -17.99
N ALA A 29 -15.62 -7.61 -18.79
CA ALA A 29 -14.71 -7.82 -19.92
C ALA A 29 -14.98 -6.69 -20.93
N ASN A 30 -14.35 -5.54 -20.70
CA ASN A 30 -14.07 -4.63 -21.81
C ASN A 30 -13.14 -5.40 -22.74
N ALA A 31 -13.57 -5.56 -23.99
CA ALA A 31 -12.81 -6.22 -25.03
C ALA A 31 -11.36 -5.72 -24.98
N GLN A 32 -10.43 -6.62 -24.68
CA GLN A 32 -9.01 -6.37 -24.75
C GLN A 32 -8.71 -5.93 -26.18
N SER A 33 -8.22 -4.70 -26.40
CA SER A 33 -7.68 -4.38 -27.72
C SER A 33 -6.37 -5.15 -27.87
N ASP A 34 -6.12 -5.74 -29.02
CA ASP A 34 -4.92 -6.53 -29.34
C ASP A 34 -3.61 -5.69 -29.37
N THR A 35 -3.55 -4.54 -28.69
CA THR A 35 -2.62 -3.44 -28.98
C THR A 35 -1.67 -3.07 -27.85
N ILE A 36 -2.14 -2.95 -26.59
CA ILE A 36 -1.34 -2.66 -25.37
C ILE A 36 -1.91 -3.40 -24.16
N GLU A 37 -1.15 -3.55 -23.07
CA GLU A 37 -1.64 -4.10 -21.80
C GLU A 37 -2.23 -3.00 -20.90
N THR A 38 -3.53 -3.07 -20.60
CA THR A 38 -4.27 -2.01 -19.84
C THR A 38 -4.81 -2.48 -18.49
N ASN A 39 -4.68 -3.77 -18.18
CA ASN A 39 -5.00 -4.36 -16.86
C ASN A 39 -3.85 -4.15 -15.84
N VAL A 40 -3.06 -3.09 -16.02
CA VAL A 40 -1.93 -2.70 -15.19
C VAL A 40 -2.03 -1.19 -14.92
N PRO A 41 -1.47 -0.67 -13.80
CA PRO A 41 -1.49 0.75 -13.54
C PRO A 41 -0.63 1.53 -14.56
N ALA A 42 -1.07 2.74 -14.92
CA ALA A 42 -0.29 3.63 -15.77
C ALA A 42 0.90 4.22 -14.99
N LEU A 43 2.08 4.29 -15.62
CA LEU A 43 3.30 4.78 -14.92
C LEU A 43 3.16 6.26 -14.52
N LYS A 44 2.59 7.10 -15.39
CA LYS A 44 2.29 8.49 -15.08
C LYS A 44 1.41 8.68 -13.84
N ASP A 45 0.54 7.71 -13.53
CA ASP A 45 -0.35 7.77 -12.36
C ASP A 45 0.38 7.29 -11.10
N ILE A 46 1.20 6.23 -11.22
CA ILE A 46 2.08 5.74 -10.14
C ILE A 46 3.04 6.84 -9.66
N TYR A 47 3.63 7.58 -10.60
CA TYR A 47 4.63 8.63 -10.33
C TYR A 47 4.06 10.06 -10.37
N ALA A 48 2.73 10.21 -10.33
CA ALA A 48 2.07 11.52 -10.47
C ALA A 48 2.51 12.56 -9.43
N ASN A 49 2.85 12.10 -8.22
CA ASN A 49 3.35 12.94 -7.12
C ASN A 49 4.88 13.02 -7.08
N ASP A 50 5.57 12.42 -8.06
CA ASP A 50 7.02 12.30 -8.06
C ASP A 50 7.69 13.12 -9.18
N PHE A 51 7.39 12.80 -10.43
CA PHE A 51 7.97 13.42 -11.63
C PHE A 51 7.16 13.06 -12.88
N TYR A 52 7.39 13.76 -13.99
CA TYR A 52 6.82 13.39 -15.30
C TYR A 52 7.43 12.07 -15.81
N ILE A 53 6.61 11.24 -16.47
CA ILE A 53 7.01 10.02 -17.17
C ILE A 53 6.94 10.29 -18.67
N GLY A 54 8.06 10.13 -19.37
CA GLY A 54 8.14 10.46 -20.79
C GLY A 54 8.77 9.40 -21.68
N CYS A 55 8.87 9.75 -22.96
CA CYS A 55 9.53 8.93 -23.98
C CYS A 55 10.18 9.81 -25.04
N LEU A 56 11.43 9.48 -25.37
CA LEU A 56 12.12 9.96 -26.56
C LEU A 56 11.62 9.14 -27.76
N LEU A 57 11.14 9.80 -28.80
CA LEU A 57 10.43 9.15 -29.91
C LEU A 57 11.19 9.29 -31.22
N SER A 58 11.68 8.15 -31.71
CA SER A 58 12.15 7.99 -33.08
C SER A 58 10.96 7.63 -33.99
N TYR A 59 10.76 8.35 -35.10
CA TYR A 59 9.78 8.05 -36.17
C TYR A 59 8.29 8.23 -35.79
N PRO A 60 7.33 8.22 -36.76
CA PRO A 60 5.95 8.71 -36.54
C PRO A 60 5.06 7.65 -35.85
N HIS A 61 5.49 7.17 -34.68
CA HIS A 61 4.75 6.24 -33.80
C HIS A 61 3.80 6.97 -32.84
N ILE A 62 3.31 8.13 -33.26
CA ILE A 62 2.40 8.99 -32.52
C ILE A 62 1.04 9.04 -33.21
N GLY A 63 0.03 9.49 -32.47
CA GLY A 63 -1.33 9.61 -33.00
C GLY A 63 -2.20 8.39 -32.74
N LEU A 64 -3.50 8.64 -32.74
CA LEU A 64 -4.58 7.66 -32.68
C LEU A 64 -5.32 7.63 -34.03
N PRO A 65 -6.07 6.57 -34.36
CA PRO A 65 -6.80 6.48 -35.64
C PRO A 65 -7.76 7.64 -35.93
N ASP A 66 -8.24 8.33 -34.90
CA ASP A 66 -9.16 9.47 -34.96
C ASP A 66 -8.47 10.84 -34.91
N ASP A 67 -7.13 10.89 -34.83
CA ASP A 67 -6.39 12.15 -34.86
C ASP A 67 -6.48 12.84 -36.24
N PRO A 68 -6.53 14.19 -36.30
CA PRO A 68 -6.54 14.94 -37.54
C PRO A 68 -5.35 14.61 -38.44
N TYR A 69 -5.58 14.57 -39.75
CA TYR A 69 -4.51 14.40 -40.74
C TYR A 69 -3.56 15.60 -40.72
N VAL A 70 -2.26 15.34 -40.53
CA VAL A 70 -1.20 16.34 -40.69
C VAL A 70 -0.56 16.14 -42.07
N PRO A 71 -0.58 17.15 -42.97
CA PRO A 71 0.03 17.07 -44.29
C PRO A 71 1.49 16.59 -44.23
N GLU A 72 1.89 15.76 -45.21
CA GLU A 72 3.25 15.19 -45.31
C GLU A 72 3.64 14.24 -44.17
N THR A 73 2.67 13.73 -43.41
CA THR A 73 2.88 12.68 -42.40
C THR A 73 2.05 11.44 -42.68
N TYR A 74 2.56 10.30 -42.20
CA TYR A 74 1.81 9.05 -42.10
C TYR A 74 1.73 8.68 -40.61
N ILE A 75 0.53 8.41 -40.08
CA ILE A 75 0.41 7.69 -38.81
C ILE A 75 0.84 6.25 -39.10
N VAL A 76 2.04 5.85 -38.67
CA VAL A 76 2.62 4.54 -39.06
C VAL A 76 2.29 3.45 -38.04
N ALA A 77 1.93 3.78 -36.79
CA ALA A 77 1.56 2.77 -35.79
C ALA A 77 0.58 3.29 -34.71
N PRO A 78 -0.74 3.06 -34.85
CA PRO A 78 -1.73 3.48 -33.84
C PRO A 78 -1.48 2.85 -32.46
N ASN A 79 -0.84 1.67 -32.41
CA ASN A 79 -0.51 0.98 -31.16
C ASN A 79 0.51 1.73 -30.30
N GLY A 80 1.41 2.53 -30.92
CA GLY A 80 2.37 3.34 -30.19
C GLY A 80 1.72 4.53 -29.48
N GLY A 81 0.76 5.18 -30.15
CA GLY A 81 -0.02 6.27 -29.56
C GLY A 81 -0.80 5.82 -28.32
N TYR A 82 -1.39 4.62 -28.33
CA TYR A 82 -2.07 4.07 -27.16
C TYR A 82 -1.12 3.85 -25.98
N LEU A 83 0.08 3.29 -26.22
CA LEU A 83 1.05 3.02 -25.16
C LEU A 83 1.51 4.31 -24.47
N ILE A 84 1.86 5.32 -25.29
CA ILE A 84 2.29 6.63 -24.80
C ILE A 84 1.15 7.31 -24.03
N LYS A 85 -0.06 7.38 -24.60
CA LYS A 85 -1.22 8.00 -23.94
C LYS A 85 -1.58 7.33 -22.62
N PHE A 86 -1.44 6.01 -22.55
CA PHE A 86 -1.74 5.28 -21.33
C PHE A 86 -0.69 5.53 -20.26
N HIS A 87 0.61 5.31 -20.53
CA HIS A 87 1.64 5.31 -19.48
C HIS A 87 2.37 6.65 -19.27
N MET A 88 2.34 7.58 -20.22
CA MET A 88 3.24 8.75 -20.23
C MET A 88 2.47 10.08 -20.23
N ASN A 89 3.15 11.15 -19.81
CA ASN A 89 2.66 12.53 -19.81
C ASN A 89 3.68 13.55 -20.36
N SER A 90 4.84 13.08 -20.82
CA SER A 90 5.90 13.89 -21.44
C SER A 90 6.44 13.23 -22.70
N MET A 91 6.97 14.00 -23.64
CA MET A 91 7.58 13.47 -24.87
C MET A 91 8.72 14.34 -25.39
N SER A 92 9.62 13.71 -26.13
CA SER A 92 10.78 14.36 -26.77
C SER A 92 11.04 13.75 -28.15
N PRO A 93 11.48 14.51 -29.17
CA PRO A 93 11.77 13.97 -30.49
C PRO A 93 13.17 13.34 -30.50
N GLY A 94 13.28 12.07 -30.89
CA GLY A 94 14.58 11.37 -30.94
C GLY A 94 15.49 11.81 -32.07
N ASN A 95 14.94 12.37 -33.16
CA ASN A 95 15.75 12.85 -34.29
C ASN A 95 15.23 14.13 -34.96
N ASN A 96 13.91 14.28 -35.12
CA ASN A 96 13.36 15.27 -36.07
C ASN A 96 13.66 16.74 -35.73
N MET A 97 14.10 17.03 -34.49
CA MET A 97 14.47 18.37 -34.04
C MET A 97 15.99 18.59 -33.93
N LYS A 98 16.80 17.58 -34.26
CA LYS A 98 18.26 17.75 -34.34
C LYS A 98 18.63 18.67 -35.51
N PRO A 99 19.76 19.40 -35.43
CA PRO A 99 20.07 20.45 -36.40
C PRO A 99 20.16 19.95 -37.85
N GLN A 100 20.63 18.72 -38.07
CA GLN A 100 20.62 18.07 -39.39
C GLN A 100 19.24 18.05 -40.07
N TYR A 101 18.15 18.01 -39.29
CA TYR A 101 16.79 17.95 -39.81
C TYR A 101 16.05 19.29 -39.76
N THR A 102 16.54 20.25 -38.98
CA THR A 102 15.93 21.57 -38.87
C THR A 102 16.58 22.62 -39.76
N VAL A 103 17.87 22.47 -40.10
CA VAL A 103 18.58 23.44 -40.96
C VAL A 103 18.58 22.96 -42.42
N ASP A 104 17.99 23.75 -43.31
CA ASP A 104 18.00 23.48 -44.74
C ASP A 104 19.25 24.08 -45.40
N ILE A 105 20.32 23.27 -45.46
CA ILE A 105 21.59 23.67 -46.06
C ILE A 105 21.46 23.98 -47.54
N SER A 106 20.61 23.24 -48.26
CA SER A 106 20.43 23.42 -49.70
C SER A 106 19.75 24.75 -49.99
N ALA A 107 18.66 25.06 -49.28
CA ALA A 107 17.97 26.34 -49.41
C ALA A 107 18.88 27.50 -48.96
N SER A 108 19.62 27.33 -47.86
CA SER A 108 20.56 28.35 -47.37
C SER A 108 21.65 28.67 -48.40
N ALA A 109 22.23 27.64 -49.03
CA ALA A 109 23.22 27.80 -50.10
C ALA A 109 22.62 28.47 -51.36
N ALA A 110 21.38 28.12 -51.72
CA ALA A 110 20.67 28.73 -52.84
C ALA A 110 20.41 30.23 -52.58
N ALA A 111 19.95 30.57 -51.37
CA ALA A 111 19.76 31.96 -50.95
C ALA A 111 21.07 32.75 -51.01
N TYR A 112 22.16 32.20 -50.46
CA TYR A 112 23.48 32.84 -50.51
C TYR A 112 23.99 33.05 -51.95
N SER A 113 23.73 32.08 -52.83
CA SER A 113 24.14 32.14 -54.24
C SER A 113 23.37 33.22 -55.00
N ALA A 114 22.07 33.37 -54.72
CA ALA A 114 21.20 34.38 -55.31
C ALA A 114 21.39 35.78 -54.71
N ALA A 115 21.97 35.90 -53.51
CA ALA A 115 22.17 37.17 -52.83
C ALA A 115 23.10 38.12 -53.61
N SER A 116 22.76 39.41 -53.59
CA SER A 116 23.61 40.47 -54.12
C SER A 116 24.93 40.56 -53.34
N ALA A 117 25.96 41.19 -53.91
CA ALA A 117 27.24 41.33 -53.24
C ALA A 117 27.15 42.05 -51.88
N THR A 118 26.20 42.98 -51.72
CA THR A 118 25.98 43.71 -50.46
C THR A 118 25.20 42.90 -49.42
N ASP A 119 24.36 41.96 -49.86
CA ASP A 119 23.50 41.17 -48.96
C ASP A 119 24.14 39.83 -48.57
N LYS A 120 25.18 39.39 -49.29
CA LYS A 120 25.82 38.08 -49.10
C LYS A 120 26.25 37.84 -47.66
N ASP A 121 26.86 38.82 -47.00
CA ASP A 121 27.33 38.68 -45.62
C ASP A 121 26.18 38.49 -44.61
N SER A 122 25.05 39.16 -44.85
CA SER A 122 23.83 38.95 -44.07
C SER A 122 23.23 37.58 -44.35
N VAL A 123 23.06 37.20 -45.62
CA VAL A 123 22.48 35.89 -45.96
C VAL A 123 23.36 34.74 -45.46
N ASP A 124 24.67 34.91 -45.44
CA ASP A 124 25.61 33.93 -44.88
C ASP A 124 25.40 33.71 -43.37
N THR A 125 24.74 34.60 -42.66
CA THR A 125 24.48 34.43 -41.21
C THR A 125 23.03 34.11 -40.90
N HIS A 126 22.16 33.95 -41.90
CA HIS A 126 20.73 33.66 -41.72
C HIS A 126 20.39 32.29 -42.34
N PRO A 127 20.69 31.17 -41.65
CA PRO A 127 20.35 29.86 -42.16
C PRO A 127 18.84 29.70 -42.27
N ILE A 128 18.39 29.02 -43.32
CA ILE A 128 16.99 28.65 -43.48
C ILE A 128 16.70 27.48 -42.54
N VAL A 129 15.70 27.64 -41.68
CA VAL A 129 15.25 26.63 -40.73
C VAL A 129 13.83 26.20 -41.11
N ASN A 130 13.60 24.88 -41.18
CA ASN A 130 12.31 24.29 -41.49
C ASN A 130 12.05 23.07 -40.59
N PHE A 131 10.84 22.95 -40.03
CA PHE A 131 10.42 21.73 -39.35
C PHE A 131 9.77 20.77 -40.35
N ASN A 132 10.27 19.54 -40.39
CA ASN A 132 9.67 18.52 -41.25
C ASN A 132 8.30 18.06 -40.70
N GLY A 133 7.50 17.42 -41.56
CA GLY A 133 6.16 16.94 -41.20
C GLY A 133 6.14 16.06 -39.94
N ASN A 134 7.14 15.20 -39.74
CA ASN A 134 7.18 14.32 -38.56
C ASN A 134 7.35 15.10 -37.26
N LEU A 135 8.18 16.14 -37.24
CA LEU A 135 8.31 17.03 -36.07
C LEU A 135 7.01 17.79 -35.83
N ILE A 136 6.42 18.34 -36.88
CA ILE A 136 5.13 19.05 -36.84
C ILE A 136 4.05 18.15 -36.21
N ALA A 137 3.92 16.91 -36.69
CA ALA A 137 2.96 15.97 -36.11
C ALA A 137 3.26 15.64 -34.64
N GLN A 138 4.53 15.52 -34.24
CA GLN A 138 4.91 15.29 -32.84
C GLN A 138 4.48 16.46 -31.95
N LEU A 139 4.72 17.70 -32.39
CA LEU A 139 4.33 18.91 -31.66
C LEU A 139 2.81 19.07 -31.61
N ASP A 140 2.13 18.88 -32.75
CA ASP A 140 0.67 18.95 -32.84
C ASP A 140 -0.01 17.93 -31.92
N TRP A 141 0.50 16.69 -31.90
CA TRP A 141 -0.07 15.65 -31.06
C TRP A 141 0.19 15.93 -29.57
N ALA A 142 1.38 16.40 -29.22
CA ALA A 142 1.71 16.82 -27.86
C ALA A 142 0.73 17.88 -27.35
N GLN A 143 0.50 18.91 -28.15
CA GLN A 143 -0.41 20.01 -27.81
C GLN A 143 -1.85 19.52 -27.65
N ARG A 144 -2.33 18.65 -28.55
CA ARG A 144 -3.69 18.09 -28.47
C ARG A 144 -3.91 17.20 -27.26
N GLN A 145 -2.93 16.36 -26.92
CA GLN A 145 -3.05 15.41 -25.81
C GLN A 145 -2.66 16.01 -24.45
N GLY A 146 -2.11 17.23 -24.43
CA GLY A 146 -1.67 17.90 -23.20
C GLY A 146 -0.37 17.33 -22.63
N PHE A 147 0.52 16.81 -23.49
CA PHE A 147 1.85 16.38 -23.07
C PHE A 147 2.79 17.57 -22.90
N THR A 148 3.67 17.51 -21.91
CA THR A 148 4.85 18.38 -21.91
C THR A 148 5.81 17.95 -23.01
N PHE A 149 6.46 18.91 -23.66
CA PHE A 149 7.38 18.62 -24.76
C PHE A 149 8.80 19.08 -24.42
N ARG A 150 9.79 18.20 -24.57
CA ARG A 150 11.21 18.56 -24.51
C ARG A 150 11.76 18.69 -25.93
N GLY A 151 12.38 19.82 -26.25
CA GLY A 151 13.11 19.98 -27.50
C GLY A 151 14.49 19.35 -27.44
N HIS A 152 14.87 18.61 -28.46
CA HIS A 152 16.14 17.88 -28.51
C HIS A 152 16.69 17.86 -29.95
N THR A 153 17.75 18.58 -30.29
CA THR A 153 18.61 19.49 -29.50
C THR A 153 19.12 20.61 -30.43
N LEU A 154 19.56 21.76 -29.89
CA LEU A 154 20.03 22.90 -30.71
C LEU A 154 21.50 22.78 -31.16
N VAL A 155 22.39 22.33 -30.27
CA VAL A 155 23.83 22.25 -30.53
C VAL A 155 24.34 20.86 -30.19
N TRP A 156 24.78 20.12 -31.20
CA TRP A 156 25.41 18.82 -31.02
C TRP A 156 26.56 18.65 -32.01
N HIS A 157 27.58 17.90 -31.58
CA HIS A 157 28.73 17.55 -32.41
C HIS A 157 28.42 16.43 -33.40
N ASN A 158 27.34 15.68 -33.17
CA ASN A 158 26.81 14.66 -34.07
C ASN A 158 25.47 15.14 -34.67
N GLN A 159 25.07 14.58 -35.81
CA GLN A 159 23.83 14.96 -36.53
C GLN A 159 23.60 16.49 -36.62
N HIS A 160 24.67 17.23 -36.85
CA HIS A 160 24.64 18.63 -37.27
C HIS A 160 24.47 18.72 -38.80
N PRO A 161 24.23 19.91 -39.38
CA PRO A 161 23.95 20.05 -40.82
C PRO A 161 25.20 19.92 -41.73
N GLY A 162 26.16 19.07 -41.35
CA GLY A 162 27.44 18.88 -42.04
C GLY A 162 28.42 20.04 -41.88
N THR A 163 29.62 19.88 -42.46
CA THR A 163 30.72 20.89 -42.42
C THR A 163 30.37 22.18 -43.16
N ALA A 164 29.43 22.11 -44.11
CA ALA A 164 28.91 23.23 -44.88
C ALA A 164 28.31 24.32 -43.98
N PHE A 165 27.65 23.94 -42.89
CA PHE A 165 27.06 24.87 -41.93
C PHE A 165 28.09 25.74 -41.19
N PHE A 166 29.37 25.36 -41.18
CA PHE A 166 30.45 26.08 -40.51
C PHE A 166 31.31 26.88 -41.48
N ARG A 167 30.86 26.98 -42.74
CA ARG A 167 31.61 27.56 -43.84
C ARG A 167 30.76 28.58 -44.60
N THR A 168 31.45 29.54 -45.21
CA THR A 168 30.86 30.57 -46.05
C THR A 168 30.08 29.95 -47.21
N GLY A 169 28.90 30.48 -47.48
CA GLY A 169 27.99 30.07 -48.54
C GLY A 169 27.33 28.71 -48.34
N TYR A 170 27.33 28.19 -47.10
CA TYR A 170 26.75 26.88 -46.77
C TYR A 170 27.29 25.77 -47.68
N SER A 171 28.60 25.82 -47.95
CA SER A 171 29.30 24.89 -48.84
C SER A 171 30.50 24.27 -48.14
N SER A 172 30.71 22.97 -48.35
CA SER A 172 31.89 22.25 -47.84
C SER A 172 33.21 22.80 -48.42
N SER A 173 33.17 23.45 -49.58
CA SER A 173 34.32 24.14 -50.19
C SER A 173 34.50 25.60 -49.73
N GLY A 174 33.55 26.14 -48.97
CA GLY A 174 33.62 27.49 -48.43
C GLY A 174 34.74 27.66 -47.40
N ALA A 175 35.18 28.90 -47.18
CA ALA A 175 36.08 29.22 -46.08
C ALA A 175 35.40 28.93 -44.74
N ARG A 176 36.13 28.41 -43.74
CA ARG A 176 35.57 28.25 -42.39
C ARG A 176 35.27 29.62 -41.81
N LEU A 177 34.11 29.76 -41.16
CA LEU A 177 33.73 31.00 -40.52
C LEU A 177 34.66 31.32 -39.34
N SER A 178 34.77 32.62 -39.02
CA SER A 178 35.34 33.03 -37.75
C SER A 178 34.37 32.74 -36.60
N LYS A 179 34.88 32.76 -35.37
CA LYS A 179 34.08 32.67 -34.15
C LYS A 179 32.95 33.72 -34.13
N GLU A 180 33.24 34.95 -34.53
CA GLU A 180 32.28 36.06 -34.53
C GLU A 180 31.16 35.83 -35.56
N LYS A 181 31.51 35.41 -36.77
CA LYS A 181 30.52 35.08 -37.79
C LYS A 181 29.69 33.86 -37.41
N MET A 182 30.28 32.88 -36.74
CA MET A 182 29.55 31.73 -36.23
C MET A 182 28.63 32.10 -35.06
N ASN A 183 28.98 33.09 -34.23
CA ASN A 183 28.05 33.64 -33.23
C ASN A 183 26.82 34.26 -33.89
N GLU A 184 26.99 35.05 -34.97
CA GLU A 184 25.87 35.64 -35.73
C GLU A 184 24.98 34.54 -36.34
N ARG A 185 25.59 33.53 -36.96
CA ARG A 185 24.85 32.40 -37.55
C ARG A 185 24.12 31.57 -36.48
N LEU A 186 24.73 31.36 -35.30
CA LEU A 186 24.10 30.67 -34.17
C LEU A 186 22.94 31.49 -33.59
N ASP A 187 23.10 32.81 -33.44
CA ASP A 187 22.04 33.73 -32.98
C ASP A 187 20.81 33.64 -33.88
N ASN A 188 20.99 33.74 -35.20
CA ASN A 188 19.88 33.64 -36.15
C ASN A 188 19.27 32.24 -36.24
N TYR A 189 20.07 31.18 -36.13
CA TYR A 189 19.56 29.81 -36.09
C TYR A 189 18.67 29.59 -34.86
N ILE A 190 19.16 29.90 -33.66
CA ILE A 190 18.41 29.72 -32.41
C ILE A 190 17.17 30.61 -32.42
N LYS A 191 17.31 31.88 -32.83
CA LYS A 191 16.18 32.80 -33.00
C LYS A 191 15.07 32.18 -33.84
N GLU A 192 15.43 31.62 -34.99
CA GLU A 192 14.45 31.09 -35.95
C GLU A 192 13.77 29.83 -35.42
N VAL A 193 14.51 28.93 -34.77
CA VAL A 193 13.91 27.77 -34.10
C VAL A 193 12.90 28.21 -33.03
N ILE A 194 13.28 29.14 -32.13
CA ILE A 194 12.38 29.62 -31.07
C ILE A 194 11.19 30.38 -31.67
N ARG A 195 11.39 31.18 -32.73
CA ARG A 195 10.30 31.88 -33.44
C ARG A 195 9.28 30.91 -34.02
N LEU A 196 9.74 29.86 -34.71
CA LEU A 196 8.86 28.84 -35.30
C LEU A 196 8.06 28.10 -34.22
N LEU A 197 8.70 27.79 -33.09
CA LEU A 197 8.02 27.16 -31.94
C LEU A 197 6.97 28.08 -31.35
N HIS A 198 7.29 29.36 -31.14
CA HIS A 198 6.37 30.36 -30.61
C HIS A 198 5.16 30.60 -31.53
N GLU A 199 5.38 30.71 -32.84
CA GLU A 199 4.29 30.95 -33.80
C GLU A 199 3.41 29.72 -34.02
N GLY A 200 3.99 28.51 -33.99
CA GLY A 200 3.26 27.27 -34.25
C GLY A 200 2.64 26.64 -33.01
N TRP A 201 3.39 26.58 -31.90
CA TRP A 201 3.04 25.88 -30.67
C TRP A 201 3.41 26.70 -29.41
N PRO A 202 2.86 27.92 -29.27
CA PRO A 202 3.20 28.78 -28.14
C PRO A 202 2.91 28.09 -26.81
N GLY A 203 3.86 28.14 -25.87
CA GLY A 203 3.71 27.57 -24.53
C GLY A 203 3.83 26.04 -24.44
N LEU A 204 4.07 25.32 -25.55
CA LEU A 204 4.08 23.85 -25.55
C LEU A 204 5.35 23.25 -24.89
N LEU A 205 6.51 23.80 -25.21
CA LEU A 205 7.78 23.23 -24.76
C LEU A 205 7.99 23.57 -23.28
N SER A 206 8.31 22.55 -22.48
CA SER A 206 8.73 22.70 -21.10
C SER A 206 10.25 22.74 -20.94
N ALA A 207 10.99 22.16 -21.88
CA ALA A 207 12.45 22.12 -21.84
C ALA A 207 13.08 22.13 -23.24
N MET A 208 14.35 22.54 -23.31
CA MET A 208 15.19 22.48 -24.51
C MET A 208 16.59 22.01 -24.14
N ASP A 209 17.04 20.91 -24.74
CA ASP A 209 18.43 20.50 -24.70
C ASP A 209 19.23 21.46 -25.61
N VAL A 210 19.86 22.48 -25.01
CA VAL A 210 20.56 23.53 -25.74
C VAL A 210 21.86 23.01 -26.31
N VAL A 211 22.65 22.31 -25.48
CA VAL A 211 23.90 21.68 -25.89
C VAL A 211 23.89 20.22 -25.45
N ASN A 212 24.23 19.34 -26.39
CA ASN A 212 24.31 17.90 -26.18
C ASN A 212 25.78 17.41 -26.28
N GLU A 213 26.21 16.60 -25.31
CA GLU A 213 27.43 15.78 -25.37
C GLU A 213 28.74 16.53 -25.69
N ALA A 214 29.01 17.64 -25.01
CA ALA A 214 30.20 18.45 -25.21
C ALA A 214 31.42 17.99 -24.38
N VAL A 215 31.26 16.99 -23.50
CA VAL A 215 32.30 16.48 -22.59
C VAL A 215 32.62 15.01 -22.92
N ASN A 216 33.90 14.65 -22.91
CA ASN A 216 34.36 13.27 -23.06
C ASN A 216 34.24 12.49 -21.74
N ASP A 217 34.27 11.16 -21.79
CA ASP A 217 34.15 10.32 -20.58
C ASP A 217 35.29 10.52 -19.56
N ASP A 218 36.42 11.09 -19.97
CA ASP A 218 37.54 11.47 -19.09
C ASP A 218 37.41 12.90 -18.50
N GLY A 219 36.31 13.61 -18.76
CA GLY A 219 36.04 14.96 -18.26
C GLY A 219 36.62 16.10 -19.10
N THR A 220 37.37 15.78 -20.16
CA THR A 220 37.93 16.79 -21.08
C THR A 220 36.88 17.32 -22.06
N ASP A 221 37.13 18.50 -22.63
CA ASP A 221 36.29 19.05 -23.68
C ASP A 221 36.33 18.17 -24.94
N ARG A 222 35.20 17.98 -25.61
CA ARG A 222 35.13 17.24 -26.88
C ARG A 222 35.72 18.06 -28.03
N ILE A 223 37.01 17.86 -28.30
CA ILE A 223 37.75 18.56 -29.37
C ILE A 223 37.71 17.83 -30.73
N THR A 224 37.68 16.50 -30.71
CA THR A 224 37.77 15.67 -31.93
C THR A 224 36.40 15.49 -32.56
N ASN A 225 36.32 15.55 -33.90
CA ASN A 225 35.07 15.44 -34.66
C ASN A 225 33.98 16.41 -34.18
N ASN A 226 34.40 17.60 -33.75
CA ASN A 226 33.49 18.64 -33.28
C ASN A 226 33.68 19.91 -34.11
N GLU A 227 32.77 20.13 -35.05
CA GLU A 227 32.80 21.30 -35.94
C GLU A 227 32.59 22.62 -35.18
N TRP A 228 31.86 22.61 -34.07
CA TRP A 228 31.71 23.77 -33.20
C TRP A 228 33.04 24.14 -32.56
N TYR A 229 33.69 23.19 -31.88
CA TYR A 229 35.00 23.41 -31.27
C TYR A 229 36.04 23.82 -32.32
N THR A 230 36.05 23.18 -33.49
CA THR A 230 36.98 23.51 -34.59
C THR A 230 36.78 24.94 -35.10
N THR A 231 35.55 25.45 -35.13
CA THR A 231 35.24 26.80 -35.61
C THR A 231 35.51 27.88 -34.57
N TYR A 232 35.22 27.59 -33.30
CA TYR A 232 35.43 28.53 -32.19
C TYR A 232 36.88 28.55 -31.69
N GLY A 233 37.59 27.43 -31.83
CA GLY A 233 38.94 27.20 -31.27
C GLY A 233 38.95 26.81 -29.79
N ASP A 234 37.80 26.86 -29.12
CA ASP A 234 37.58 26.59 -27.70
C ASP A 234 36.13 26.12 -27.45
N ASN A 235 35.77 25.89 -26.18
CA ASN A 235 34.42 25.48 -25.76
C ASN A 235 33.44 26.66 -25.52
N SER A 236 33.80 27.90 -25.88
CA SER A 236 32.97 29.08 -25.58
C SER A 236 31.64 29.14 -26.36
N PHE A 237 31.49 28.31 -27.41
CA PHE A 237 30.21 28.12 -28.10
C PHE A 237 29.11 27.61 -27.17
N ILE A 238 29.46 26.88 -26.10
CA ILE A 238 28.50 26.31 -25.15
C ILE A 238 27.79 27.45 -24.43
N MET A 239 28.54 28.31 -23.72
CA MET A 239 27.99 29.50 -23.06
C MET A 239 27.19 30.36 -24.03
N LYS A 240 27.72 30.59 -25.24
CA LYS A 240 27.03 31.41 -26.24
C LYS A 240 25.68 30.81 -26.66
N ALA A 241 25.58 29.50 -26.83
CA ALA A 241 24.32 28.86 -27.17
C ALA A 241 23.26 29.06 -26.08
N PHE A 242 23.64 28.93 -24.80
CA PHE A 242 22.74 29.17 -23.67
C PHE A 242 22.32 30.65 -23.55
N GLU A 243 23.27 31.59 -23.64
CA GLU A 243 22.99 33.03 -23.65
C GLU A 243 21.96 33.39 -24.73
N LEU A 244 22.18 32.91 -25.95
CA LEU A 244 21.30 33.19 -27.09
C LEU A 244 19.94 32.52 -26.95
N THR A 245 19.90 31.28 -26.44
CA THR A 245 18.63 30.59 -26.22
C THR A 245 17.80 31.31 -25.16
N ARG A 246 18.41 31.71 -24.03
CA ARG A 246 17.73 32.52 -23.00
C ARG A 246 17.22 33.83 -23.57
N LYS A 247 18.06 34.57 -24.31
CA LYS A 247 17.69 35.83 -24.96
C LYS A 247 16.42 35.67 -25.81
N TRP A 248 16.33 34.62 -26.63
CA TRP A 248 15.19 34.45 -27.53
C TRP A 248 13.96 33.88 -26.86
N THR A 249 14.10 32.98 -25.88
CA THR A 249 12.94 32.51 -25.11
C THR A 249 12.31 33.67 -24.34
N GLU A 250 13.12 34.53 -23.69
CA GLU A 250 12.62 35.75 -23.04
C GLU A 250 11.97 36.73 -24.04
N TYR A 251 12.61 36.96 -25.20
CA TYR A 251 12.11 37.88 -26.21
C TYR A 251 10.72 37.48 -26.74
N TYR A 252 10.49 36.20 -26.98
CA TYR A 252 9.20 35.68 -27.45
C TYR A 252 8.21 35.38 -26.31
N GLY A 253 8.62 35.52 -25.05
CA GLY A 253 7.78 35.22 -23.89
C GLY A 253 7.56 33.72 -23.64
N GLU A 254 8.51 32.88 -24.07
CA GLU A 254 8.54 31.44 -23.86
C GLU A 254 9.40 31.08 -22.61
N ASP A 255 9.19 31.79 -21.50
CA ASP A 255 9.99 31.68 -20.27
C ASP A 255 9.78 30.36 -19.51
N GLN A 256 8.74 29.60 -19.87
CA GLN A 256 8.50 28.26 -19.39
C GLN A 256 9.48 27.23 -19.97
N ILE A 257 10.19 27.53 -21.06
CA ILE A 257 11.19 26.62 -21.65
C ILE A 257 12.45 26.62 -20.77
N LYS A 258 12.67 25.51 -20.08
CA LYS A 258 13.87 25.28 -19.26
C LYS A 258 15.05 24.85 -20.11
N LEU A 259 16.22 25.44 -19.88
CA LEU A 259 17.41 25.27 -20.71
C LEU A 259 18.36 24.23 -20.12
N TYR A 260 18.60 23.16 -20.88
CA TYR A 260 19.33 21.98 -20.43
C TYR A 260 20.68 21.81 -21.13
N TYR A 261 21.68 21.38 -20.37
CA TYR A 261 22.83 20.64 -20.88
C TYR A 261 22.55 19.14 -20.75
N ASN A 262 22.68 18.35 -21.82
CA ASN A 262 22.32 16.92 -21.85
C ASN A 262 23.53 16.06 -22.25
N ASP A 263 23.77 14.93 -21.56
CA ASP A 263 24.92 14.04 -21.84
C ASP A 263 24.70 12.60 -21.35
N TYR A 264 25.45 11.65 -21.91
CA TYR A 264 25.50 10.24 -21.50
C TYR A 264 26.65 9.94 -20.54
N ASN A 265 26.68 8.74 -19.94
CA ASN A 265 27.75 8.31 -19.02
C ASN A 265 28.02 9.30 -17.87
N THR A 266 27.00 10.05 -17.47
CA THR A 266 27.11 11.12 -16.46
C THR A 266 27.47 10.58 -15.08
N HIS A 267 27.20 9.30 -14.83
CA HIS A 267 27.60 8.58 -13.62
C HIS A 267 29.13 8.37 -13.50
N LEU A 268 29.90 8.56 -14.59
CA LEU A 268 31.36 8.49 -14.54
C LEU A 268 31.91 9.73 -13.80
N PRO A 269 32.68 9.57 -12.72
CA PRO A 269 33.10 10.71 -11.89
C PRO A 269 33.84 11.82 -12.65
N ALA A 270 34.77 11.44 -13.54
CA ALA A 270 35.55 12.40 -14.33
C ALA A 270 34.68 13.17 -15.33
N LYS A 271 33.74 12.49 -15.99
CA LYS A 271 32.79 13.14 -16.88
C LYS A 271 31.87 14.10 -16.12
N ALA A 272 31.33 13.68 -14.97
CA ALA A 272 30.54 14.55 -14.11
C ALA A 272 31.30 15.82 -13.70
N ASP A 273 32.59 15.70 -13.34
CA ASP A 273 33.43 16.86 -13.03
C ASP A 273 33.64 17.78 -14.25
N GLY A 274 33.84 17.21 -15.44
CA GLY A 274 33.91 17.96 -16.68
C GLY A 274 32.63 18.73 -16.99
N ILE A 275 31.46 18.10 -16.80
CA ILE A 275 30.14 18.72 -16.97
C ILE A 275 29.96 19.87 -15.97
N VAL A 276 30.28 19.66 -14.70
CA VAL A 276 30.21 20.72 -13.67
C VAL A 276 31.11 21.90 -14.03
N ARG A 277 32.34 21.63 -14.48
CA ARG A 277 33.29 22.67 -14.91
C ARG A 277 32.72 23.56 -16.01
N ILE A 278 32.07 22.98 -17.03
CA ILE A 278 31.56 23.77 -18.16
C ILE A 278 30.20 24.42 -17.86
N CYS A 279 29.37 23.81 -17.02
CA CYS A 279 28.00 24.27 -16.75
C CYS A 279 27.93 25.30 -15.62
N THR A 280 28.83 25.26 -14.62
CA THR A 280 28.81 26.19 -13.48
C THR A 280 28.79 27.66 -13.93
N PRO A 281 29.66 28.13 -14.84
CA PRO A 281 29.62 29.53 -15.27
C PRO A 281 28.31 29.91 -15.98
N ILE A 282 27.69 28.96 -16.68
CA ILE A 282 26.43 29.16 -17.42
C ILE A 282 25.26 29.28 -16.46
N TYR A 283 25.25 28.45 -15.42
CA TYR A 283 24.29 28.51 -14.32
C TYR A 283 24.43 29.82 -13.53
N GLU A 284 25.66 30.21 -13.17
CA GLU A 284 25.94 31.47 -12.47
C GLU A 284 25.54 32.71 -13.29
N ALA A 285 25.57 32.63 -14.62
CA ALA A 285 25.10 33.68 -15.52
C ALA A 285 23.56 33.71 -15.67
N GLY A 286 22.83 32.73 -15.13
CA GLY A 286 21.36 32.62 -15.24
C GLY A 286 20.85 32.01 -16.54
N TYR A 287 21.73 31.40 -17.35
CA TYR A 287 21.35 30.87 -18.66
C TYR A 287 21.03 29.37 -18.65
N LEU A 288 21.44 28.63 -17.62
CA LEU A 288 21.15 27.19 -17.47
C LEU A 288 20.13 26.96 -16.36
N ASP A 289 19.11 26.16 -16.63
CA ASP A 289 18.12 25.73 -15.64
C ASP A 289 18.38 24.29 -15.18
N GLY A 290 18.78 23.41 -16.11
CA GLY A 290 18.81 21.98 -15.84
C GLY A 290 19.97 21.19 -16.42
N ILE A 291 20.19 20.02 -15.84
CA ILE A 291 21.09 18.99 -16.36
C ILE A 291 20.25 17.76 -16.76
N GLY A 292 20.47 17.29 -17.98
CA GLY A 292 19.88 16.09 -18.55
C GLY A 292 20.85 14.93 -18.43
N MET A 293 20.43 13.88 -17.74
CA MET A 293 21.16 12.63 -17.60
C MET A 293 20.51 11.62 -18.57
N GLN A 294 21.20 11.28 -19.66
CA GLN A 294 20.62 10.39 -20.68
C GLN A 294 20.31 9.01 -20.11
N ASP A 295 21.18 8.47 -19.24
CA ASP A 295 21.02 7.16 -18.59
C ASP A 295 20.83 6.00 -19.58
N HIS A 296 21.69 5.96 -20.62
CA HIS A 296 21.92 4.75 -21.43
C HIS A 296 22.75 3.74 -20.65
N ASP A 297 22.07 2.88 -19.92
CA ASP A 297 22.67 2.09 -18.84
C ASP A 297 22.75 0.60 -19.18
N GLY A 298 23.55 -0.13 -18.39
CA GLY A 298 23.61 -1.58 -18.45
C GLY A 298 22.84 -2.21 -17.31
N TYR A 299 22.49 -3.48 -17.43
CA TYR A 299 21.91 -4.23 -16.31
C TYR A 299 22.77 -4.21 -15.04
N ASN A 300 24.05 -3.81 -15.10
CA ASN A 300 24.99 -3.81 -13.99
C ASN A 300 25.70 -2.47 -13.74
N TYR A 301 25.34 -1.40 -14.44
CA TYR A 301 25.86 -0.06 -14.21
C TYR A 301 24.84 1.00 -14.62
N PRO A 302 24.85 2.18 -13.97
CA PRO A 302 25.66 2.54 -12.81
C PRO A 302 25.24 1.79 -11.56
N THR A 303 26.11 1.78 -10.55
CA THR A 303 25.64 1.50 -9.19
C THR A 303 24.79 2.68 -8.70
N ALA A 304 23.88 2.42 -7.76
CA ALA A 304 23.10 3.50 -7.12
C ALA A 304 24.02 4.61 -6.58
N GLU A 305 25.15 4.27 -5.96
CA GLU A 305 26.12 5.24 -5.43
C GLU A 305 26.74 6.13 -6.52
N GLN A 306 27.09 5.57 -7.68
CA GLN A 306 27.64 6.35 -8.80
C GLN A 306 26.61 7.32 -9.36
N TRP A 307 25.38 6.84 -9.56
CA TRP A 307 24.29 7.68 -10.05
C TRP A 307 24.00 8.82 -9.06
N ILE A 308 23.87 8.49 -7.77
CA ILE A 308 23.63 9.47 -6.69
C ILE A 308 24.75 10.52 -6.63
N ALA A 309 26.01 10.10 -6.69
CA ALA A 309 27.14 11.03 -6.63
C ALA A 309 27.15 12.01 -7.81
N SER A 310 26.73 11.57 -9.01
CA SER A 310 26.60 12.47 -10.17
C SER A 310 25.40 13.42 -10.02
N TYR A 311 24.26 12.92 -9.56
CA TYR A 311 23.08 13.73 -9.26
C TYR A 311 23.41 14.84 -8.26
N ASP A 312 24.10 14.54 -7.15
CA ASP A 312 24.43 15.52 -6.11
C ASP A 312 25.32 16.66 -6.64
N LYS A 313 26.25 16.34 -7.56
CA LYS A 313 27.07 17.33 -8.26
C LYS A 313 26.22 18.24 -9.15
N PHE A 314 25.33 17.66 -9.95
CA PHE A 314 24.48 18.42 -10.87
C PHE A 314 23.43 19.25 -10.14
N ALA A 315 22.90 18.74 -9.03
CA ALA A 315 21.90 19.43 -8.22
C ALA A 315 22.44 20.73 -7.60
N ALA A 316 23.76 20.85 -7.43
CA ALA A 316 24.40 22.07 -6.96
C ALA A 316 24.43 23.19 -8.02
N ILE A 317 24.34 22.85 -9.30
CA ILE A 317 24.52 23.76 -10.44
C ILE A 317 23.32 23.78 -11.40
N SER A 318 22.14 23.46 -10.90
CA SER A 318 20.89 23.46 -11.64
C SER A 318 19.70 23.73 -10.71
N THR A 319 18.59 24.19 -11.26
CA THR A 319 17.30 24.27 -10.55
C THR A 319 16.51 22.96 -10.64
N GLU A 320 16.73 22.18 -11.71
CA GLU A 320 16.05 20.91 -11.97
C GLU A 320 16.95 19.92 -12.73
N ILE A 321 16.65 18.63 -12.62
CA ILE A 321 17.37 17.54 -13.29
C ILE A 321 16.35 16.67 -13.99
N ALA A 322 16.69 16.19 -15.19
CA ALA A 322 15.88 15.23 -15.93
C ALA A 322 16.69 13.98 -16.26
N VAL A 323 16.07 12.82 -16.13
CA VAL A 323 16.53 11.61 -16.82
C VAL A 323 15.87 11.60 -18.19
N THR A 324 16.66 11.66 -19.26
CA THR A 324 16.18 12.10 -20.58
C THR A 324 16.03 11.00 -21.61
N GLU A 325 16.81 9.91 -21.54
CA GLU A 325 16.92 8.90 -22.59
C GLU A 325 17.09 7.48 -22.01
N LEU A 326 16.43 7.20 -20.88
CA LEU A 326 16.65 6.00 -20.07
C LEU A 326 16.44 4.72 -20.88
N ASP A 327 17.45 3.86 -20.88
CA ASP A 327 17.35 2.47 -21.29
C ASP A 327 18.29 1.61 -20.44
N VAL A 328 17.96 0.32 -20.26
CA VAL A 328 18.80 -0.59 -19.48
C VAL A 328 19.08 -1.83 -20.32
N ARG A 329 20.29 -1.91 -20.88
CA ARG A 329 20.70 -3.05 -21.69
C ARG A 329 20.69 -4.34 -20.86
N PRO A 330 19.95 -5.38 -21.27
CA PRO A 330 19.85 -6.60 -20.50
C PRO A 330 21.14 -7.44 -20.49
N SER A 331 21.28 -8.33 -19.50
CA SER A 331 22.39 -9.28 -19.41
C SER A 331 22.41 -10.27 -20.59
N ASN A 332 23.61 -10.71 -20.99
CA ASN A 332 23.76 -11.79 -21.97
C ASN A 332 23.48 -13.18 -21.37
N ASP A 333 23.40 -13.31 -20.04
CA ASP A 333 22.99 -14.54 -19.37
C ASP A 333 21.46 -14.71 -19.47
N THR A 334 21.02 -15.64 -20.31
CA THR A 334 19.60 -15.88 -20.60
C THR A 334 18.80 -16.34 -19.38
N ALA A 335 19.41 -16.99 -18.40
CA ALA A 335 18.71 -17.48 -17.22
C ALA A 335 18.29 -16.35 -16.27
N THR A 336 19.09 -15.28 -16.21
CA THR A 336 18.92 -14.16 -15.26
C THR A 336 18.64 -12.82 -15.93
N ARG A 337 18.63 -12.78 -17.27
CA ARG A 337 18.49 -11.58 -18.12
C ARG A 337 17.42 -10.61 -17.65
N TRP A 338 16.18 -11.10 -17.56
CA TRP A 338 15.04 -10.24 -17.25
C TRP A 338 14.96 -9.86 -15.78
N ALA A 339 15.38 -10.75 -14.88
CA ALA A 339 15.43 -10.47 -13.45
C ALA A 339 16.47 -9.39 -13.13
N THR A 340 17.67 -9.50 -13.70
CA THR A 340 18.74 -8.51 -13.49
C THR A 340 18.42 -7.16 -14.12
N GLN A 341 17.82 -7.14 -15.31
CA GLN A 341 17.30 -5.91 -15.92
C GLN A 341 16.21 -5.27 -15.04
N ALA A 342 15.25 -6.07 -14.54
CA ALA A 342 14.19 -5.57 -13.68
C ALA A 342 14.72 -4.98 -12.37
N ASN A 343 15.70 -5.65 -11.74
CA ASN A 343 16.33 -5.16 -10.52
C ASN A 343 17.11 -3.87 -10.75
N GLN A 344 17.79 -3.73 -11.90
CA GLN A 344 18.50 -2.50 -12.23
C GLN A 344 17.53 -1.32 -12.44
N TYR A 345 16.45 -1.53 -13.20
CA TYR A 345 15.39 -0.53 -13.32
C TYR A 345 14.80 -0.15 -11.96
N ALA A 346 14.52 -1.14 -11.09
CA ALA A 346 14.01 -0.89 -9.75
C ALA A 346 15.00 -0.10 -8.88
N ALA A 347 16.29 -0.41 -8.96
CA ALA A 347 17.32 0.32 -8.23
C ALA A 347 17.41 1.79 -8.68
N LEU A 348 17.38 2.03 -9.99
CA LEU A 348 17.38 3.39 -10.56
C LEU A 348 16.11 4.16 -10.19
N PHE A 349 14.92 3.57 -10.38
CA PHE A 349 13.67 4.22 -10.00
C PHE A 349 13.58 4.50 -8.49
N LYS A 350 14.18 3.67 -7.63
CA LYS A 350 14.30 3.96 -6.21
C LYS A 350 15.15 5.22 -5.98
N CYS A 351 16.28 5.35 -6.66
CA CYS A 351 17.10 6.57 -6.63
C CYS A 351 16.33 7.80 -7.15
N PHE A 352 15.52 7.63 -8.20
CA PHE A 352 14.74 8.70 -8.82
C PHE A 352 13.66 9.22 -7.88
N VAL A 353 12.89 8.32 -7.30
CA VAL A 353 11.82 8.62 -6.34
C VAL A 353 12.40 9.39 -5.15
N GLU A 354 13.53 8.95 -4.60
CA GLU A 354 14.26 9.64 -3.51
C GLU A 354 14.69 11.07 -3.81
N ARG A 355 14.72 11.46 -5.08
CA ARG A 355 15.14 12.79 -5.54
C ARG A 355 14.05 13.51 -6.31
N SER A 356 12.82 13.02 -6.20
CA SER A 356 11.65 13.59 -6.84
C SER A 356 11.47 15.08 -6.48
N MET A 357 11.18 15.87 -7.50
CA MET A 357 10.85 17.29 -7.36
C MET A 357 9.45 17.52 -6.79
N PHE A 358 8.43 16.77 -7.25
CA PHE A 358 7.03 17.00 -6.83
C PHE A 358 6.75 16.59 -5.39
N SER A 359 7.46 15.59 -4.87
CA SER A 359 7.40 15.23 -3.45
C SER A 359 8.26 16.13 -2.56
N GLY A 360 9.08 17.01 -3.15
CA GLY A 360 9.97 17.92 -2.43
C GLY A 360 11.26 17.28 -1.89
N ARG A 361 11.60 16.06 -2.32
CA ARG A 361 12.79 15.32 -1.85
C ARG A 361 14.05 15.63 -2.65
N GLY A 362 13.91 16.16 -3.86
CA GLY A 362 15.04 16.56 -4.70
C GLY A 362 14.62 17.46 -5.85
N LYS A 363 15.36 17.36 -6.96
CA LYS A 363 15.26 18.21 -8.15
C LYS A 363 14.93 17.41 -9.43
N LEU A 364 14.69 16.10 -9.32
CA LEU A 364 14.35 15.29 -10.48
C LEU A 364 12.91 15.57 -10.92
N ILE A 365 12.75 16.18 -12.10
CA ILE A 365 11.47 16.65 -12.62
C ILE A 365 10.84 15.70 -13.65
N SER A 366 11.64 14.91 -14.35
CA SER A 366 11.13 13.96 -15.36
C SER A 366 12.05 12.76 -15.55
N VAL A 367 11.44 11.61 -15.88
CA VAL A 367 12.12 10.40 -16.34
C VAL A 367 11.53 10.00 -17.69
N SER A 368 12.35 10.11 -18.75
CA SER A 368 11.98 9.74 -20.11
C SER A 368 12.81 8.56 -20.57
N LYS A 369 12.16 7.57 -21.19
CA LYS A 369 12.86 6.42 -21.76
C LYS A 369 13.23 6.62 -23.23
N ASP A 370 14.23 5.92 -23.74
CA ASP A 370 14.59 5.96 -25.16
C ASP A 370 13.85 4.93 -26.03
N GLY A 371 12.97 5.43 -26.91
CA GLY A 371 12.18 4.65 -27.86
C GLY A 371 10.94 4.02 -27.25
N LEU A 372 10.04 3.47 -28.08
CA LEU A 372 8.67 3.12 -27.66
C LEU A 372 8.57 1.80 -26.86
N ASN A 373 9.09 0.72 -27.42
CA ASN A 373 9.07 -0.66 -26.93
C ASN A 373 10.34 -1.36 -27.46
N ASP A 374 10.58 -2.65 -27.16
CA ASP A 374 11.81 -3.33 -27.58
C ASP A 374 12.06 -3.33 -29.11
N LYS A 375 11.00 -3.22 -29.93
CA LYS A 375 11.09 -3.14 -31.40
C LYS A 375 11.58 -1.77 -31.89
N TYR A 376 11.27 -0.71 -31.16
CA TYR A 376 11.54 0.68 -31.54
C TYR A 376 12.41 1.42 -30.50
N ALA A 377 13.06 0.68 -29.61
CA ALA A 377 14.07 1.18 -28.69
C ALA A 377 15.39 1.40 -29.44
N PHE A 378 16.17 2.39 -29.02
CA PHE A 378 17.50 2.61 -29.57
C PHE A 378 18.43 1.43 -29.24
N VAL A 379 18.37 0.94 -28.00
CA VAL A 379 19.03 -0.28 -27.55
C VAL A 379 18.04 -1.45 -27.56
N ALA A 380 18.36 -2.50 -28.31
CA ALA A 380 17.55 -3.71 -28.40
C ALA A 380 17.28 -4.31 -27.01
N ASP A 381 16.04 -4.76 -26.79
CA ASP A 381 15.55 -5.37 -25.55
C ASP A 381 15.65 -4.49 -24.29
N ALA A 382 15.95 -3.20 -24.40
CA ALA A 382 16.24 -2.34 -23.26
C ALA A 382 15.00 -1.65 -22.66
N SER A 383 13.82 -1.82 -23.25
CA SER A 383 12.58 -1.12 -22.87
C SER A 383 11.86 -1.78 -21.69
N LEU A 384 10.83 -1.10 -21.17
CA LEU A 384 9.88 -1.64 -20.20
C LEU A 384 8.80 -2.54 -20.84
N TRP A 385 8.64 -2.47 -22.17
CA TRP A 385 7.68 -3.27 -22.94
C TRP A 385 8.36 -4.07 -24.03
N ASP A 386 7.83 -5.26 -24.30
CA ASP A 386 8.28 -6.10 -25.41
C ASP A 386 7.84 -5.57 -26.78
N ASP A 387 8.24 -6.25 -27.86
CA ASP A 387 7.90 -5.89 -29.25
C ASP A 387 6.39 -5.78 -29.53
N ASN A 388 5.55 -6.39 -28.69
CA ASN A 388 4.08 -6.42 -28.79
C ASN A 388 3.39 -5.47 -27.79
N ASN A 389 4.15 -4.55 -27.18
CA ASN A 389 3.69 -3.63 -26.15
C ASN A 389 3.17 -4.31 -24.87
N LYS A 390 3.64 -5.52 -24.56
CA LYS A 390 3.31 -6.22 -23.30
C LYS A 390 4.35 -5.89 -22.24
N CYS A 391 3.90 -5.80 -20.99
CA CYS A 391 4.75 -5.38 -19.89
C CYS A 391 5.80 -6.44 -19.57
N LYS A 392 7.08 -6.02 -19.51
CA LYS A 392 8.19 -6.90 -19.11
C LYS A 392 8.32 -6.94 -17.59
N PRO A 393 9.11 -7.88 -17.03
CA PRO A 393 9.45 -7.86 -15.60
C PRO A 393 9.99 -6.51 -15.10
N ALA A 394 10.73 -5.78 -15.95
CA ALA A 394 11.19 -4.43 -15.65
C ALA A 394 10.04 -3.43 -15.40
N PHE A 395 8.97 -3.48 -16.18
CA PHE A 395 7.78 -2.65 -15.95
C PHE A 395 7.19 -2.89 -14.55
N TYR A 396 6.98 -4.16 -14.20
CA TYR A 396 6.38 -4.52 -12.90
C TYR A 396 7.28 -4.12 -11.73
N ALA A 397 8.60 -4.23 -11.89
CA ALA A 397 9.55 -3.79 -10.87
C ALA A 397 9.50 -2.25 -10.68
N VAL A 398 9.41 -1.49 -11.77
CA VAL A 398 9.20 -0.03 -11.73
C VAL A 398 7.87 0.33 -11.08
N VAL A 399 6.77 -0.35 -11.42
CA VAL A 399 5.46 -0.13 -10.77
C VAL A 399 5.54 -0.40 -9.27
N ASN A 400 6.16 -1.50 -8.86
CA ASN A 400 6.27 -1.89 -7.46
C ASN A 400 7.10 -0.89 -6.64
N VAL A 401 8.19 -0.34 -7.19
CA VAL A 401 8.94 0.73 -6.52
C VAL A 401 8.05 1.92 -6.23
N GLY A 402 7.33 2.45 -7.23
CA GLY A 402 6.47 3.61 -7.02
C GLY A 402 5.30 3.33 -6.06
N ASN A 403 4.67 2.16 -6.17
CA ASN A 403 3.59 1.74 -5.27
C ASN A 403 4.06 1.65 -3.82
N TYR A 404 5.16 0.93 -3.57
CA TYR A 404 5.56 0.59 -2.21
C TYR A 404 6.40 1.67 -1.55
N TYR A 405 7.23 2.42 -2.29
CA TYR A 405 8.07 3.46 -1.68
C TYR A 405 7.21 4.51 -0.95
N ASN A 406 6.26 5.12 -1.65
CA ASN A 406 5.48 6.24 -1.11
C ASN A 406 4.55 5.81 0.04
N ILE A 407 3.95 4.62 -0.05
CA ILE A 407 3.10 4.09 1.02
C ILE A 407 3.91 3.60 2.22
N LEU A 408 5.11 3.06 2.01
CA LEU A 408 6.01 2.66 3.09
C LEU A 408 6.52 3.89 3.85
N ASP A 409 6.92 4.94 3.14
CA ASP A 409 7.32 6.22 3.74
C ASP A 409 6.22 6.82 4.62
N SER A 410 4.99 6.83 4.09
CA SER A 410 3.80 7.27 4.83
C SER A 410 3.51 6.38 6.05
N LEU A 411 3.69 5.06 5.91
CA LEU A 411 3.47 4.09 6.98
C LEU A 411 4.51 4.24 8.09
N ILE A 412 5.78 4.45 7.76
CA ILE A 412 6.85 4.75 8.72
C ILE A 412 6.53 6.04 9.48
N THR A 413 6.08 7.09 8.78
CA THR A 413 5.67 8.34 9.42
C THR A 413 4.52 8.13 10.40
N ALA A 414 3.52 7.32 10.04
CA ALA A 414 2.43 6.97 10.94
C ALA A 414 2.92 6.12 12.13
N ALA A 415 3.79 5.13 11.88
CA ALA A 415 4.42 4.28 12.88
C ALA A 415 5.22 5.10 13.92
N ASP A 416 5.85 6.20 13.48
CA ASP A 416 6.63 7.08 14.35
C ASP A 416 5.80 7.93 15.31
N SER A 417 4.48 8.01 15.07
CA SER A 417 3.55 8.66 15.98
C SER A 417 3.07 7.77 17.14
N LEU A 418 3.42 6.49 17.15
CA LEU A 418 3.02 5.55 18.19
C LEU A 418 3.96 5.60 19.39
N HIS A 419 3.42 5.33 20.58
CA HIS A 419 4.17 5.39 21.85
C HIS A 419 4.16 4.03 22.55
N GLU A 420 5.33 3.58 22.98
CA GLU A 420 5.53 2.29 23.66
C GLU A 420 4.62 2.11 24.87
N SER A 421 4.39 3.18 25.62
CA SER A 421 3.54 3.20 26.81
C SER A 421 2.08 2.81 26.57
N ASP A 422 1.63 2.78 25.32
CA ASP A 422 0.24 2.52 24.97
C ASP A 422 -0.04 1.03 24.65
N TYR A 423 1.02 0.21 24.56
CA TYR A 423 0.98 -1.15 24.03
C TYR A 423 1.68 -2.17 24.93
N THR A 424 1.40 -3.46 24.73
CA THR A 424 2.10 -4.54 25.44
C THR A 424 3.56 -4.63 24.98
N ILE A 425 4.45 -5.04 25.89
CA ILE A 425 5.90 -5.19 25.63
C ILE A 425 6.16 -6.09 24.43
N GLU A 426 5.48 -7.22 24.35
CA GLU A 426 5.64 -8.21 23.27
C GLU A 426 5.25 -7.64 21.90
N SER A 427 4.02 -7.13 21.76
CA SER A 427 3.56 -6.57 20.48
C SER A 427 4.35 -5.33 20.05
N TRP A 428 4.82 -4.53 21.01
CA TRP A 428 5.67 -3.37 20.74
C TRP A 428 7.07 -3.77 20.25
N SER A 429 7.64 -4.85 20.79
CA SER A 429 8.95 -5.36 20.38
C SER A 429 8.93 -5.77 18.91
N ASP A 430 7.93 -6.54 18.49
CA ASP A 430 7.78 -6.98 17.09
C ASP A 430 7.57 -5.81 16.15
N PHE A 431 6.66 -4.89 16.50
CA PHE A 431 6.46 -3.64 15.76
C PHE A 431 7.75 -2.81 15.63
N SER A 432 8.51 -2.68 16.72
CA SER A 432 9.75 -1.91 16.72
C SER A 432 10.82 -2.54 15.81
N ALA A 433 10.89 -3.86 15.73
CA ALA A 433 11.76 -4.59 14.82
C ALA A 433 11.34 -4.36 13.35
N SER A 434 10.06 -4.55 13.02
CA SER A 434 9.55 -4.31 11.66
C SER A 434 9.71 -2.86 11.21
N ARG A 435 9.52 -1.89 12.11
CA ARG A 435 9.75 -0.47 11.85
C ARG A 435 11.22 -0.17 11.56
N THR A 436 12.13 -0.79 12.30
CA THR A 436 13.58 -0.64 12.07
C THR A 436 13.96 -1.23 10.71
N TYR A 437 13.48 -2.43 10.40
CA TYR A 437 13.68 -3.06 9.09
C TYR A 437 13.15 -2.18 7.94
N ALA A 438 11.95 -1.63 8.08
CA ALA A 438 11.38 -0.73 7.08
C ALA A 438 12.25 0.51 6.83
N ARG A 439 12.82 1.12 7.88
CA ARG A 439 13.77 2.24 7.73
C ARG A 439 15.05 1.82 7.04
N ASP A 440 15.61 0.67 7.40
CA ASP A 440 16.83 0.15 6.77
C ASP A 440 16.60 -0.10 5.27
N VAL A 441 15.43 -0.61 4.90
CA VAL A 441 15.01 -0.82 3.50
C VAL A 441 14.92 0.51 2.74
N MET A 442 14.33 1.54 3.34
CA MET A 442 14.26 2.87 2.71
C MET A 442 15.64 3.48 2.50
N ASN A 443 16.53 3.38 3.49
CA ASN A 443 17.86 3.98 3.46
C ASN A 443 18.89 3.21 2.60
N ARG A 444 18.56 1.99 2.17
CA ARG A 444 19.49 1.11 1.47
C ARG A 444 19.64 1.46 -0.01
N ASN A 445 20.87 1.34 -0.51
CA ASN A 445 21.14 1.31 -1.95
C ASN A 445 21.00 -0.12 -2.50
N TYR A 446 20.41 -0.21 -3.69
CA TYR A 446 20.12 -1.48 -4.37
C TYR A 446 20.97 -1.66 -5.63
N SER A 447 20.94 -2.87 -6.18
CA SER A 447 21.70 -3.24 -7.38
C SER A 447 20.94 -4.30 -8.16
N TYR A 448 21.43 -4.64 -9.34
CA TYR A 448 20.86 -5.68 -10.20
C TYR A 448 20.76 -7.08 -9.57
N GLN A 449 21.49 -7.35 -8.47
CA GLN A 449 21.39 -8.60 -7.72
C GLN A 449 20.32 -8.56 -6.62
N VAL A 450 19.90 -7.38 -6.16
CA VAL A 450 18.99 -7.22 -5.03
C VAL A 450 17.81 -6.34 -5.44
N SER A 451 16.63 -6.94 -5.51
CA SER A 451 15.40 -6.27 -5.92
C SER A 451 14.97 -5.20 -4.91
N ALA A 452 15.01 -3.93 -5.33
CA ALA A 452 14.39 -2.84 -4.56
C ALA A 452 12.87 -3.04 -4.46
N ALA A 453 12.24 -3.45 -5.57
CA ALA A 453 10.80 -3.67 -5.66
C ALA A 453 10.30 -4.69 -4.62
N ASP A 454 10.91 -5.86 -4.55
CA ASP A 454 10.47 -6.94 -3.65
C ASP A 454 10.76 -6.59 -2.18
N THR A 455 11.90 -5.92 -1.94
CA THR A 455 12.30 -5.55 -0.59
C THR A 455 11.39 -4.46 -0.01
N LEU A 456 11.00 -3.47 -0.81
CA LEU A 456 10.03 -2.44 -0.42
C LEU A 456 8.65 -3.05 -0.13
N ALA A 457 8.18 -3.94 -1.01
CA ALA A 457 6.90 -4.64 -0.83
C ALA A 457 6.86 -5.44 0.47
N LYS A 458 7.94 -6.20 0.75
CA LYS A 458 8.08 -6.98 1.97
C LYS A 458 8.11 -6.12 3.23
N ALA A 459 8.90 -5.04 3.23
CA ALA A 459 8.97 -4.13 4.37
C ALA A 459 7.62 -3.46 4.69
N TRP A 460 6.87 -3.08 3.66
CA TRP A 460 5.51 -2.56 3.84
C TRP A 460 4.57 -3.60 4.43
N ALA A 461 4.58 -4.83 3.92
CA ALA A 461 3.72 -5.91 4.43
C ALA A 461 4.03 -6.24 5.90
N GLU A 462 5.31 -6.38 6.25
CA GLU A 462 5.72 -6.69 7.62
C GLU A 462 5.40 -5.55 8.60
N LEU A 463 5.69 -4.30 8.22
CA LEU A 463 5.35 -3.16 9.09
C LEU A 463 3.83 -3.02 9.25
N SER A 464 3.06 -3.14 8.17
CA SER A 464 1.59 -3.06 8.22
C SER A 464 1.02 -4.14 9.14
N GLN A 465 1.47 -5.39 8.98
CA GLN A 465 1.02 -6.49 9.81
C GLN A 465 1.40 -6.28 11.30
N SER A 466 2.62 -5.80 11.57
CA SER A 466 3.03 -5.53 12.94
C SER A 466 2.20 -4.43 13.62
N ILE A 467 1.76 -3.42 12.86
CA ILE A 467 0.85 -2.36 13.34
C ILE A 467 -0.52 -2.95 13.65
N ASP A 468 -1.06 -3.82 12.80
CA ASP A 468 -2.35 -4.48 13.02
C ASP A 468 -2.32 -5.41 14.24
N ASN A 469 -1.15 -5.99 14.54
CA ASN A 469 -0.92 -6.88 15.68
C ASN A 469 -0.63 -6.15 17.00
N LEU A 470 -0.53 -4.81 17.00
CA LEU A 470 -0.32 -4.05 18.23
C LEU A 470 -1.48 -4.24 19.23
N ILE A 471 -1.15 -4.69 20.44
CA ILE A 471 -2.11 -4.90 21.52
C ILE A 471 -2.07 -3.69 22.45
N SER A 472 -3.11 -2.85 22.37
CA SER A 472 -3.22 -1.67 23.24
C SER A 472 -3.50 -2.07 24.70
N LEU A 473 -2.76 -1.49 25.64
CA LEU A 473 -3.00 -1.68 27.08
C LEU A 473 -4.41 -1.25 27.49
N GLN A 474 -4.92 -0.15 26.92
CA GLN A 474 -6.30 0.29 27.17
C GLN A 474 -7.32 -0.76 26.72
N LYS A 475 -7.10 -1.40 25.58
CA LYS A 475 -7.98 -2.47 25.09
C LYS A 475 -7.91 -3.68 26.01
N LEU A 476 -6.71 -4.06 26.45
CA LEU A 476 -6.52 -5.19 27.36
C LEU A 476 -7.21 -4.97 28.70
N GLU A 477 -7.12 -3.77 29.27
CA GLU A 477 -7.85 -3.43 30.51
C GLU A 477 -9.38 -3.50 30.32
N SER A 478 -9.91 -3.07 29.17
CA SER A 478 -11.36 -3.16 28.87
C SER A 478 -11.90 -4.59 28.69
N MET A 479 -11.01 -5.59 28.64
CA MET A 479 -11.34 -7.01 28.49
C MET A 479 -11.33 -7.75 29.84
N LYS A 480 -10.85 -7.12 30.92
CA LYS A 480 -10.90 -7.70 32.27
C LYS A 480 -12.32 -7.63 32.85
N PRO A 481 -12.74 -8.63 33.66
CA PRO A 481 -14.01 -8.58 34.35
C PRO A 481 -13.96 -7.55 35.49
N VAL A 482 -15.03 -6.78 35.72
CA VAL A 482 -15.12 -5.90 36.89
C VAL A 482 -15.54 -6.73 38.09
N ILE A 483 -14.64 -6.93 39.06
CA ILE A 483 -14.89 -7.77 40.24
C ILE A 483 -15.21 -6.92 41.46
N VAL A 484 -16.23 -7.34 42.22
CA VAL A 484 -16.53 -6.82 43.56
C VAL A 484 -16.59 -7.98 44.56
N GLU A 485 -15.91 -7.81 45.69
CA GLU A 485 -16.00 -8.74 46.82
C GLU A 485 -17.40 -8.59 47.45
N ALA A 486 -18.06 -9.69 47.79
CA ALA A 486 -19.46 -9.65 48.18
C ALA A 486 -19.70 -8.87 49.48
N GLU A 487 -18.72 -8.85 50.38
CA GLU A 487 -18.75 -8.09 51.64
C GLU A 487 -18.40 -6.60 51.49
N SER A 488 -17.96 -6.16 50.30
CA SER A 488 -17.53 -4.77 50.06
C SER A 488 -18.70 -3.78 49.87
N GLY A 489 -19.91 -4.28 49.67
CA GLY A 489 -21.12 -3.47 49.54
C GLY A 489 -21.69 -3.01 50.89
N ASP A 490 -22.78 -2.26 50.83
CA ASP A 490 -23.60 -1.93 52.00
C ASP A 490 -24.39 -3.18 52.42
N VAL A 491 -23.78 -4.02 53.27
CA VAL A 491 -24.32 -5.33 53.66
C VAL A 491 -25.46 -5.18 54.69
N GLY A 492 -26.65 -5.64 54.32
CA GLY A 492 -27.81 -5.71 55.22
C GLY A 492 -27.60 -6.69 56.38
N SER A 493 -28.29 -6.45 57.50
CA SER A 493 -28.07 -7.18 58.76
C SER A 493 -28.45 -8.67 58.73
N GLU A 494 -29.13 -9.14 57.69
CA GLU A 494 -29.52 -10.55 57.48
C GLU A 494 -28.50 -11.33 56.63
N PHE A 495 -27.33 -10.73 56.35
CA PHE A 495 -26.13 -11.41 55.85
C PHE A 495 -25.07 -11.43 56.94
N ASN A 496 -24.40 -12.56 57.12
CA ASN A 496 -23.19 -12.65 57.92
C ASN A 496 -21.98 -12.36 57.04
N ILE A 497 -21.04 -11.54 57.50
CA ILE A 497 -19.70 -11.45 56.90
C ILE A 497 -18.83 -12.46 57.63
N LEU A 498 -18.37 -13.47 56.90
CA LEU A 498 -17.59 -14.59 57.42
C LEU A 498 -16.26 -14.71 56.67
N GLN A 499 -15.37 -15.55 57.20
CA GLN A 499 -14.06 -15.79 56.62
C GLN A 499 -13.73 -17.29 56.61
N ASP A 500 -13.22 -17.78 55.49
CA ASP A 500 -12.69 -19.14 55.31
C ASP A 500 -11.32 -19.07 54.64
N GLY A 501 -10.27 -19.29 55.43
CA GLY A 501 -8.89 -19.08 54.99
C GLY A 501 -8.65 -17.62 54.59
N SER A 502 -8.30 -17.38 53.33
CA SER A 502 -8.09 -16.04 52.77
C SER A 502 -9.34 -15.44 52.10
N ILE A 503 -10.46 -16.17 52.09
CA ILE A 503 -11.70 -15.75 51.45
C ILE A 503 -12.59 -15.11 52.50
N ASN A 504 -12.96 -13.84 52.31
CA ASN A 504 -14.08 -13.23 53.00
C ASN A 504 -15.32 -13.44 52.13
N TYR A 505 -16.46 -13.69 52.75
CA TYR A 505 -17.69 -13.93 52.02
C TYR A 505 -18.89 -13.48 52.85
N VAL A 506 -20.02 -13.29 52.17
CA VAL A 506 -21.31 -13.09 52.82
C VAL A 506 -22.10 -14.40 52.81
N SER A 507 -22.79 -14.69 53.91
CA SER A 507 -23.65 -15.87 54.04
C SER A 507 -25.05 -15.45 54.44
N ILE A 508 -26.06 -15.96 53.75
CA ILE A 508 -27.46 -15.62 54.03
C ILE A 508 -27.88 -16.26 55.36
N GLN A 509 -28.59 -15.50 56.20
CA GLN A 509 -29.02 -15.96 57.54
C GLN A 509 -30.46 -16.46 57.60
N THR A 510 -31.32 -16.03 56.67
CA THR A 510 -32.76 -16.29 56.78
C THR A 510 -33.42 -16.71 55.48
N ASN A 511 -34.32 -17.68 55.62
CA ASN A 511 -35.18 -18.15 54.55
C ASN A 511 -36.30 -17.15 54.20
N SER A 512 -36.70 -17.11 52.92
CA SER A 512 -37.88 -16.41 52.43
C SER A 512 -38.57 -17.23 51.34
N THR A 513 -39.91 -17.22 51.37
CA THR A 513 -40.75 -17.80 50.32
C THR A 513 -41.23 -16.77 49.30
N ALA A 514 -40.88 -15.49 49.48
CA ALA A 514 -41.20 -14.43 48.52
C ALA A 514 -40.31 -14.53 47.27
N TYR A 515 -40.66 -13.79 46.21
CA TYR A 515 -39.85 -13.64 44.99
C TYR A 515 -39.05 -12.33 45.01
N ASN A 516 -38.87 -11.76 46.20
CA ASN A 516 -38.11 -10.55 46.48
C ASN A 516 -37.48 -10.64 47.89
N PRO A 517 -36.52 -9.75 48.23
CA PRO A 517 -35.88 -9.75 49.56
C PRO A 517 -36.80 -9.31 50.71
N GLY A 518 -37.87 -8.57 50.44
CA GLY A 518 -38.90 -8.10 51.38
C GLY A 518 -38.47 -7.03 52.39
N SER A 519 -37.17 -6.80 52.57
CA SER A 519 -36.61 -5.81 53.51
C SER A 519 -35.20 -5.38 53.09
N PRO A 520 -34.79 -4.12 53.30
CA PRO A 520 -33.41 -3.67 53.10
C PRO A 520 -32.38 -4.45 53.93
N ALA A 521 -32.78 -5.03 55.08
CA ALA A 521 -31.91 -5.87 55.89
C ALA A 521 -31.43 -7.13 55.15
N ARG A 522 -32.17 -7.55 54.11
CA ARG A 522 -31.92 -8.73 53.27
C ARG A 522 -31.28 -8.37 51.94
N MET A 523 -30.67 -7.20 51.81
CA MET A 523 -30.02 -6.74 50.58
C MET A 523 -28.55 -6.40 50.81
N ILE A 524 -27.77 -6.44 49.73
CA ILE A 524 -26.45 -5.82 49.67
C ILE A 524 -26.45 -4.88 48.46
N SER A 525 -25.98 -3.65 48.65
CA SER A 525 -25.85 -2.63 47.59
C SER A 525 -24.40 -2.36 47.25
N TYR A 526 -24.07 -2.31 45.97
CA TYR A 526 -22.72 -2.07 45.46
C TYR A 526 -22.72 -0.85 44.53
N GLU A 527 -21.70 0.01 44.64
CA GLU A 527 -21.35 0.96 43.59
C GLU A 527 -20.22 0.39 42.73
N ILE A 528 -20.53 0.09 41.47
CA ILE A 528 -19.61 -0.57 40.53
C ILE A 528 -19.22 0.41 39.45
N THR A 529 -17.91 0.62 39.25
CA THR A 529 -17.39 1.49 38.17
C THR A 529 -16.80 0.65 37.05
N PHE A 530 -17.40 0.76 35.86
CA PHE A 530 -17.00 0.04 34.66
C PHE A 530 -15.91 0.81 33.89
N PRO A 531 -14.96 0.12 33.23
CA PRO A 531 -13.89 0.77 32.47
C PRO A 531 -14.40 1.45 31.19
N ASP A 532 -15.51 0.96 30.63
CA ASP A 532 -16.15 1.50 29.44
C ASP A 532 -17.63 1.11 29.33
N THR A 533 -18.29 1.57 28.26
CA THR A 533 -19.69 1.26 27.95
C THR A 533 -19.80 -0.11 27.27
N GLY A 534 -20.88 -0.84 27.47
CA GLY A 534 -21.08 -2.13 26.82
C GLY A 534 -22.21 -2.97 27.42
N VAL A 535 -22.27 -4.23 26.98
CA VAL A 535 -23.13 -5.26 27.55
C VAL A 535 -22.24 -6.21 28.34
N TYR A 536 -22.63 -6.48 29.57
CA TYR A 536 -21.90 -7.31 30.52
C TYR A 536 -22.76 -8.48 31.00
N ASP A 537 -22.11 -9.63 31.12
CA ASP A 537 -22.62 -10.81 31.81
C ASP A 537 -22.22 -10.73 33.29
N LEU A 538 -23.15 -11.14 34.16
CA LEU A 538 -22.94 -11.25 35.59
C LEU A 538 -22.48 -12.65 35.95
N PHE A 539 -21.38 -12.71 36.69
CA PHE A 539 -20.83 -13.92 37.25
C PHE A 539 -20.86 -13.85 38.78
N ALA A 540 -20.96 -14.98 39.44
CA ALA A 540 -20.85 -15.06 40.89
C ALA A 540 -19.98 -16.25 41.30
N ARG A 541 -19.14 -16.02 42.30
CA ARG A 541 -18.39 -17.07 43.00
C ARG A 541 -19.11 -17.39 44.29
N ILE A 542 -19.65 -18.61 44.38
CA ILE A 542 -20.51 -19.02 45.49
C ILE A 542 -20.05 -20.35 46.08
N ARG A 543 -20.57 -20.67 47.25
CA ARG A 543 -20.57 -22.03 47.81
C ARG A 543 -21.95 -22.32 48.40
N VAL A 544 -22.56 -23.38 47.91
CA VAL A 544 -23.83 -23.90 48.44
C VAL A 544 -23.53 -24.71 49.69
N GLY A 545 -24.26 -24.45 50.77
CA GLY A 545 -24.10 -25.09 52.07
C GLY A 545 -24.51 -26.56 52.12
N SER A 546 -24.60 -27.10 53.34
CA SER A 546 -24.88 -28.53 53.57
C SER A 546 -26.35 -28.91 53.39
N GLY A 547 -27.26 -27.94 53.34
CA GLY A 547 -28.66 -28.11 52.96
C GLY A 547 -28.83 -28.42 51.47
N THR A 548 -27.79 -28.28 50.65
CA THR A 548 -27.79 -28.56 49.21
C THR A 548 -28.87 -27.74 48.50
N TYR A 549 -29.94 -28.37 48.01
CA TYR A 549 -31.06 -27.71 47.34
C TYR A 549 -31.87 -26.75 48.24
N ASP A 550 -31.71 -26.85 49.57
CA ASP A 550 -32.33 -25.91 50.50
C ASP A 550 -31.46 -24.65 50.74
N ASP A 551 -30.22 -24.62 50.20
CA ASP A 551 -29.23 -23.54 50.34
C ASP A 551 -28.84 -22.96 48.95
N ASP A 552 -29.68 -23.10 47.93
CA ASP A 552 -29.24 -23.00 46.52
C ASP A 552 -29.81 -21.84 45.72
N SER A 553 -30.25 -20.81 46.42
CA SER A 553 -30.95 -19.71 45.78
C SER A 553 -30.75 -18.35 46.43
N PHE A 554 -30.86 -17.32 45.60
CA PHE A 554 -30.84 -15.92 46.00
C PHE A 554 -31.47 -15.04 44.93
N PHE A 555 -31.49 -13.73 45.17
CA PHE A 555 -31.95 -12.74 44.22
C PHE A 555 -30.82 -11.83 43.75
N TYR A 556 -30.91 -11.38 42.51
CA TYR A 556 -30.15 -10.21 42.04
C TYR A 556 -31.06 -9.20 41.36
N GLY A 557 -30.67 -7.93 41.36
CA GLY A 557 -31.47 -6.86 40.78
C GLY A 557 -31.68 -7.05 39.27
N ASN A 558 -32.92 -6.85 38.81
CA ASN A 558 -33.26 -6.82 37.39
C ASN A 558 -32.68 -5.53 36.77
N GLY A 559 -31.47 -5.65 36.21
CA GLY A 559 -30.67 -4.54 35.73
C GLY A 559 -30.04 -3.68 36.84
N PHE A 560 -29.32 -2.63 36.45
CA PHE A 560 -28.70 -1.67 37.39
C PHE A 560 -29.72 -0.72 38.05
N GLY A 561 -29.28 -0.02 39.09
CA GLY A 561 -30.06 0.95 39.86
C GLY A 561 -30.55 0.41 41.20
N GLU A 562 -31.04 1.31 42.05
CA GLU A 562 -31.73 0.95 43.29
C GLU A 562 -33.00 0.16 43.00
N LYS A 563 -33.24 -0.90 43.78
CA LYS A 563 -34.40 -1.79 43.69
C LYS A 563 -35.24 -1.68 44.96
N ASP A 564 -36.55 -1.69 44.79
CA ASP A 564 -37.51 -1.83 45.88
C ASP A 564 -37.51 -3.29 46.36
N CYS A 565 -37.15 -3.48 47.62
CA CYS A 565 -37.08 -4.79 48.26
C CYS A 565 -38.42 -5.56 48.24
N ALA A 566 -39.57 -4.91 48.03
CA ALA A 566 -40.90 -5.53 48.08
C ALA A 566 -41.55 -5.74 46.71
N VAL A 567 -40.87 -5.45 45.59
CA VAL A 567 -41.44 -5.52 44.23
C VAL A 567 -40.81 -6.65 43.42
N ASP A 568 -41.55 -7.74 43.22
CA ASP A 568 -41.05 -8.95 42.52
C ASP A 568 -40.41 -8.66 41.15
N SER A 569 -40.98 -7.75 40.35
CA SER A 569 -40.48 -7.48 38.99
C SER A 569 -39.10 -6.81 38.94
N GLU A 570 -38.63 -6.27 40.07
CA GLU A 570 -37.32 -5.64 40.19
C GLU A 570 -36.21 -6.61 40.58
N TRP A 571 -36.55 -7.88 40.85
CA TRP A 571 -35.63 -8.92 41.27
C TRP A 571 -35.69 -10.11 40.31
N ILE A 572 -34.53 -10.71 40.09
CA ILE A 572 -34.39 -11.97 39.37
C ILE A 572 -34.10 -13.06 40.38
N PHE A 573 -34.98 -14.06 40.38
CA PHE A 573 -34.85 -15.26 41.19
C PHE A 573 -33.89 -16.25 40.54
N VAL A 574 -32.86 -16.64 41.28
CA VAL A 574 -31.90 -17.66 40.87
C VAL A 574 -32.06 -18.89 41.75
N ASN A 575 -32.14 -20.07 41.15
CA ASN A 575 -32.37 -21.34 41.84
C ASN A 575 -31.54 -22.47 41.25
N GLY A 576 -31.43 -23.59 41.95
CA GLY A 576 -30.78 -24.79 41.41
C GLY A 576 -29.27 -24.72 41.46
N LEU A 577 -28.70 -23.82 42.27
CA LEU A 577 -27.26 -23.61 42.36
C LEU A 577 -26.52 -24.83 42.93
N ALA A 578 -27.22 -25.77 43.58
CA ALA A 578 -26.62 -26.97 44.18
C ALA A 578 -25.95 -27.88 43.13
N ALA A 579 -26.41 -27.82 41.88
CA ALA A 579 -25.93 -28.65 40.77
C ALA A 579 -25.29 -27.85 39.61
N ALA A 580 -25.03 -26.55 39.80
CA ALA A 580 -24.50 -25.65 38.77
C ALA A 580 -23.11 -25.12 39.13
N GLY A 581 -22.28 -24.78 38.15
CA GLY A 581 -21.01 -24.07 38.31
C GLY A 581 -19.77 -24.85 37.87
N PHE A 582 -18.63 -24.14 37.95
CA PHE A 582 -17.30 -24.56 37.49
C PHE A 582 -16.24 -24.22 38.52
N ALA A 583 -15.16 -25.01 38.61
CA ALA A 583 -14.07 -24.74 39.57
C ALA A 583 -12.67 -25.07 39.04
N SER A 584 -12.54 -25.75 37.90
CA SER A 584 -11.22 -26.00 37.33
C SER A 584 -10.72 -24.72 36.66
N PRO A 585 -9.44 -24.32 36.83
CA PRO A 585 -8.92 -23.06 36.27
C PRO A 585 -9.19 -22.87 34.76
N ALA A 586 -9.14 -23.96 33.99
CA ALA A 586 -9.37 -23.99 32.54
C ALA A 586 -10.86 -24.04 32.13
N ASP A 587 -11.80 -24.19 33.06
CA ASP A 587 -13.23 -24.26 32.71
C ASP A 587 -13.71 -22.89 32.24
N VAL A 588 -14.32 -22.82 31.04
CA VAL A 588 -15.00 -21.61 30.55
C VAL A 588 -16.36 -21.50 31.25
N VAL A 589 -16.57 -20.41 31.98
CA VAL A 589 -17.79 -20.16 32.75
C VAL A 589 -18.85 -19.60 31.81
N PHE A 590 -19.49 -20.44 31.00
CA PHE A 590 -20.45 -19.98 29.99
C PHE A 590 -21.87 -20.48 30.27
N GLU A 591 -22.07 -21.80 30.38
CA GLU A 591 -23.40 -22.37 30.63
C GLU A 591 -23.66 -22.59 32.14
N ALA A 592 -24.63 -23.45 32.47
CA ALA A 592 -24.95 -23.81 33.84
C ALA A 592 -23.82 -24.56 34.57
N GLY A 593 -23.01 -25.34 33.84
CA GLY A 593 -22.05 -26.26 34.44
C GLY A 593 -22.72 -27.46 35.12
N GLY A 594 -22.01 -28.11 36.05
CA GLY A 594 -22.47 -29.36 36.68
C GLY A 594 -21.86 -29.66 38.04
N LEU A 595 -21.20 -28.67 38.67
CA LEU A 595 -20.47 -28.88 39.92
C LEU A 595 -21.42 -28.84 41.14
N GLY A 596 -21.22 -29.78 42.06
CA GLY A 596 -22.07 -29.98 43.25
C GLY A 596 -21.92 -28.92 44.35
N SER A 597 -22.49 -29.18 45.53
CA SER A 597 -22.47 -28.31 46.71
C SER A 597 -21.19 -28.44 47.54
N GLY A 598 -20.97 -27.55 48.52
CA GLY A 598 -19.86 -27.61 49.46
C GLY A 598 -18.49 -27.18 48.90
N VAL A 599 -18.44 -26.67 47.67
CA VAL A 599 -17.22 -26.18 47.01
C VAL A 599 -17.42 -24.76 46.49
N TRP A 600 -16.34 -23.97 46.50
CA TRP A 600 -16.31 -22.68 45.83
C TRP A 600 -16.33 -22.88 44.32
N LYS A 601 -17.23 -22.18 43.64
CA LYS A 601 -17.45 -22.33 42.20
C LYS A 601 -17.95 -21.05 41.56
N TRP A 602 -17.59 -20.86 40.30
CA TRP A 602 -18.08 -19.77 39.47
C TRP A 602 -19.31 -20.19 38.67
N LEU A 603 -20.22 -19.23 38.48
CA LEU A 603 -21.38 -19.35 37.60
C LEU A 603 -21.53 -18.10 36.76
N ASN A 604 -22.00 -18.25 35.52
CA ASN A 604 -22.47 -17.14 34.70
C ASN A 604 -23.99 -17.00 34.86
N LEU A 605 -24.42 -16.07 35.71
CA LEU A 605 -25.85 -15.85 36.01
C LEU A 605 -26.62 -15.25 34.83
N SER A 606 -25.92 -14.64 33.87
CA SER A 606 -26.50 -14.08 32.64
C SER A 606 -26.75 -15.12 31.55
N GLN A 607 -26.12 -16.29 31.62
CA GLN A 607 -26.25 -17.37 30.63
C GLN A 607 -26.70 -18.71 31.23
N ASN A 608 -26.84 -18.79 32.56
CA ASN A 608 -27.28 -19.98 33.26
C ASN A 608 -28.80 -20.19 33.11
N ALA A 609 -29.20 -21.01 32.13
CA ALA A 609 -30.60 -21.41 31.88
C ALA A 609 -31.09 -22.60 32.75
N TYR A 610 -30.39 -22.93 33.84
CA TYR A 610 -30.76 -24.09 34.67
C TYR A 610 -32.10 -23.87 35.39
N GLN A 611 -32.99 -24.87 35.30
CA GLN A 611 -34.36 -24.89 35.83
C GLN A 611 -35.29 -23.74 35.41
N GLY A 612 -35.06 -23.10 34.26
CA GLY A 612 -35.94 -22.03 33.76
C GLY A 612 -35.74 -20.69 34.47
N SER A 613 -34.57 -20.50 35.11
CA SER A 613 -34.13 -19.21 35.63
C SER A 613 -34.15 -18.15 34.53
N ILE A 614 -34.64 -16.94 34.86
CA ILE A 614 -34.64 -15.80 33.94
C ILE A 614 -33.21 -15.27 33.86
N THR A 615 -32.66 -15.22 32.66
CA THR A 615 -31.34 -14.62 32.43
C THR A 615 -31.47 -13.13 32.13
N ALA A 616 -30.50 -12.33 32.60
CA ALA A 616 -30.40 -10.91 32.27
C ALA A 616 -28.98 -10.53 31.87
N THR A 617 -28.87 -9.63 30.90
CA THR A 617 -27.63 -8.98 30.51
C THR A 617 -27.65 -7.51 30.95
N PHE A 618 -26.49 -6.97 31.27
CA PHE A 618 -26.35 -5.67 31.93
C PHE A 618 -25.78 -4.61 30.98
N HIS A 619 -26.52 -3.53 30.79
CA HIS A 619 -26.17 -2.47 29.84
C HIS A 619 -25.58 -1.24 30.54
N VAL A 620 -24.40 -0.80 30.11
CA VAL A 620 -23.71 0.41 30.57
C VAL A 620 -23.62 1.41 29.41
N GLU A 621 -24.47 2.44 29.40
CA GLU A 621 -24.59 3.36 28.25
C GLU A 621 -24.02 4.78 28.51
N ASP A 622 -24.35 5.41 29.64
CA ASP A 622 -24.03 6.84 29.88
C ASP A 622 -23.06 7.05 31.05
N SER A 623 -23.43 6.60 32.26
CA SER A 623 -22.58 6.64 33.46
C SER A 623 -21.83 5.32 33.58
N LEU A 624 -20.52 5.41 33.83
CA LEU A 624 -19.69 4.24 34.09
C LEU A 624 -19.84 3.71 35.52
N THR A 625 -20.26 4.55 36.47
CA THR A 625 -20.60 4.09 37.83
C THR A 625 -22.08 3.73 37.90
N ARG A 626 -22.38 2.52 38.38
CA ARG A 626 -23.71 1.92 38.47
C ARG A 626 -23.94 1.28 39.83
N THR A 627 -25.15 1.42 40.35
CA THR A 627 -25.59 0.65 41.52
C THR A 627 -26.04 -0.74 41.10
N PHE A 628 -25.60 -1.78 41.80
CA PHE A 628 -26.08 -3.15 41.65
C PHE A 628 -26.45 -3.72 43.02
N GLN A 629 -27.46 -4.58 43.07
CA GLN A 629 -27.97 -5.12 44.33
C GLN A 629 -28.20 -6.62 44.25
N ILE A 630 -27.91 -7.31 45.34
CA ILE A 630 -28.29 -8.71 45.56
C ILE A 630 -29.17 -8.82 46.79
N GLY A 631 -29.93 -9.91 46.87
CA GLY A 631 -30.92 -10.14 47.91
C GLY A 631 -30.92 -11.56 48.44
N ALA A 632 -31.11 -11.71 49.74
CA ALA A 632 -31.14 -12.99 50.43
C ALA A 632 -32.44 -13.77 50.16
N ARG A 633 -32.34 -15.05 49.81
CA ARG A 633 -33.49 -15.98 49.75
C ARG A 633 -33.38 -17.12 50.75
N GLU A 634 -32.39 -17.99 50.60
CA GLU A 634 -32.19 -19.17 51.45
C GLU A 634 -30.96 -19.04 52.33
N ASP A 635 -31.06 -19.48 53.58
CA ASP A 635 -29.89 -19.53 54.45
C ASP A 635 -28.86 -20.55 53.97
N GLY A 636 -27.60 -20.41 54.40
CA GLY A 636 -26.55 -21.38 54.04
C GLY A 636 -25.94 -21.23 52.64
N LEU A 637 -26.43 -20.29 51.81
CA LEU A 637 -25.72 -19.89 50.58
C LEU A 637 -24.64 -18.85 50.89
N ASP A 638 -23.40 -19.19 50.55
CA ASP A 638 -22.23 -18.32 50.68
C ASP A 638 -21.89 -17.67 49.33
N ILE A 639 -21.58 -16.37 49.35
CA ILE A 639 -21.19 -15.58 48.16
C ILE A 639 -19.86 -14.89 48.46
N ASP A 640 -18.84 -15.21 47.68
CA ASP A 640 -17.48 -14.63 47.77
C ASP A 640 -17.39 -13.37 46.89
N LYS A 641 -17.70 -13.50 45.60
CA LYS A 641 -17.54 -12.40 44.63
C LYS A 641 -18.65 -12.33 43.63
N LEU A 642 -18.85 -11.12 43.10
CA LEU A 642 -19.56 -10.88 41.86
C LEU A 642 -18.58 -10.33 40.83
N ALA A 643 -18.75 -10.70 39.57
CA ALA A 643 -17.95 -10.18 38.49
C ALA A 643 -18.81 -9.80 37.30
N PHE A 644 -18.45 -8.73 36.60
CA PHE A 644 -19.09 -8.31 35.36
C PHE A 644 -18.09 -8.38 34.21
N GLY A 645 -18.20 -9.41 33.38
CA GLY A 645 -17.40 -9.58 32.16
C GLY A 645 -18.17 -9.10 30.94
N LYS A 646 -17.51 -8.56 29.91
CA LYS A 646 -18.24 -8.20 28.67
C LYS A 646 -18.85 -9.45 28.04
N SER A 647 -20.12 -9.38 27.66
CA SER A 647 -20.85 -10.52 27.07
C SER A 647 -20.29 -11.01 25.73
N SER A 648 -19.41 -10.24 25.09
CA SER A 648 -18.70 -10.62 23.87
C SER A 648 -17.39 -11.37 24.12
N LEU A 649 -17.08 -11.70 25.38
CA LEU A 649 -15.86 -12.38 25.79
C LEU A 649 -16.20 -13.66 26.56
N TYR A 650 -15.33 -14.65 26.42
CA TYR A 650 -15.31 -15.86 27.22
C TYR A 650 -14.34 -15.68 28.38
N PHE A 651 -14.75 -16.11 29.57
CA PHE A 651 -13.93 -16.07 30.77
C PHE A 651 -13.77 -17.47 31.33
N THR A 652 -12.53 -17.87 31.59
CA THR A 652 -12.26 -19.07 32.38
C THR A 652 -12.41 -18.79 33.87
N VAL A 653 -12.47 -19.84 34.68
CA VAL A 653 -12.36 -19.73 36.15
C VAL A 653 -11.10 -18.98 36.53
N GLU A 654 -9.96 -19.26 35.88
CA GLU A 654 -8.69 -18.57 36.13
C GLU A 654 -8.77 -17.07 35.81
N ASN A 655 -9.41 -16.68 34.69
CA ASN A 655 -9.57 -15.27 34.36
C ASN A 655 -10.38 -14.51 35.43
N LEU A 656 -11.46 -15.14 35.92
CA LEU A 656 -12.30 -14.56 36.95
C LEU A 656 -11.61 -14.53 38.32
N ASP A 657 -10.86 -15.57 38.69
CA ASP A 657 -10.13 -15.61 39.97
C ASP A 657 -8.98 -14.60 40.01
N ASN A 658 -8.27 -14.42 38.90
CA ASN A 658 -7.06 -13.59 38.82
C ASN A 658 -7.30 -12.18 38.24
N HIS A 659 -8.54 -11.83 37.89
CA HIS A 659 -8.89 -10.54 37.28
C HIS A 659 -8.14 -10.30 35.95
N GLU A 660 -8.05 -11.35 35.14
CA GLU A 660 -7.36 -11.33 33.84
C GLU A 660 -8.34 -11.09 32.67
N PRO A 661 -7.84 -10.59 31.52
CA PRO A 661 -8.67 -10.37 30.34
C PRO A 661 -9.36 -11.65 29.84
N GLY A 662 -10.64 -11.55 29.49
CA GLY A 662 -11.35 -12.61 28.77
C GLY A 662 -10.98 -12.66 27.28
N SER A 663 -11.33 -13.74 26.59
CA SER A 663 -10.99 -13.97 25.19
C SER A 663 -12.19 -13.76 24.25
N VAL A 664 -11.94 -13.28 23.03
CA VAL A 664 -12.99 -13.17 22.00
C VAL A 664 -13.32 -14.53 21.34
N GLU A 665 -12.39 -15.47 21.41
CA GLU A 665 -12.54 -16.85 20.92
C GLU A 665 -12.62 -17.80 22.11
N TRP A 666 -13.23 -18.97 21.92
CA TRP A 666 -13.32 -19.98 22.97
C TRP A 666 -11.90 -20.46 23.33
N PRO A 667 -11.42 -20.26 24.57
CA PRO A 667 -9.99 -20.38 24.90
C PRO A 667 -9.44 -21.82 24.85
N TYR A 668 -10.31 -22.82 24.62
CA TYR A 668 -9.92 -24.23 24.43
C TYR A 668 -10.67 -24.90 23.27
N GLU A 669 -10.76 -24.25 22.11
CA GLU A 669 -10.94 -25.00 20.87
C GLU A 669 -9.59 -25.59 20.44
N ASN A 670 -9.20 -26.72 21.04
CA ASN A 670 -8.30 -27.64 20.33
C ASN A 670 -9.14 -28.34 19.25
N VAL A 671 -9.56 -27.61 18.23
CA VAL A 671 -9.96 -28.24 16.97
C VAL A 671 -8.69 -28.95 16.49
N TRP A 672 -8.76 -30.27 16.41
CA TRP A 672 -7.68 -31.04 15.86
C TRP A 672 -7.52 -30.65 14.39
N GLU A 673 -6.46 -29.91 14.05
CA GLU A 673 -6.16 -29.50 12.67
C GLU A 673 -5.60 -30.65 11.82
N GLY A 674 -5.36 -31.82 12.42
CA GLY A 674 -4.98 -33.01 11.68
C GLY A 674 -6.19 -33.59 10.92
N PRO A 675 -5.94 -34.42 9.90
CA PRO A 675 -7.04 -35.13 9.25
C PRO A 675 -7.71 -36.09 10.27
N PRO A 676 -8.97 -36.54 10.03
CA PRO A 676 -9.66 -37.51 10.89
C PRO A 676 -8.78 -38.67 11.34
N LEU A 677 -9.03 -39.23 12.53
CA LEU A 677 -8.17 -40.21 13.21
C LEU A 677 -7.75 -41.42 12.34
N ALA A 678 -8.50 -41.73 11.28
CA ALA A 678 -8.23 -42.81 10.33
C ALA A 678 -8.12 -42.37 8.87
N SER A 679 -7.78 -41.11 8.61
CA SER A 679 -7.49 -40.60 7.27
C SER A 679 -6.31 -41.35 6.64
N ASN A 680 -6.46 -41.75 5.38
CA ASN A 680 -5.49 -42.52 4.61
C ASN A 680 -5.12 -43.90 5.21
N GLN A 681 -5.91 -44.43 6.15
CA GLN A 681 -5.74 -45.78 6.68
C GLN A 681 -6.63 -46.78 5.94
N PRO A 682 -6.24 -48.07 5.85
CA PRO A 682 -7.05 -49.11 5.18
C PRO A 682 -8.31 -49.54 5.97
N LYS A 683 -8.60 -48.88 7.10
CA LYS A 683 -9.70 -49.18 8.02
C LYS A 683 -10.40 -47.88 8.44
N PHE A 684 -11.66 -47.99 8.84
CA PHE A 684 -12.46 -46.85 9.33
C PHE A 684 -12.46 -46.80 10.86
N VAL A 685 -12.54 -45.58 11.40
CA VAL A 685 -12.83 -45.32 12.82
C VAL A 685 -14.05 -44.42 12.84
N GLY A 686 -15.20 -45.05 13.07
CA GLY A 686 -16.50 -44.39 13.12
C GLY A 686 -16.92 -44.06 14.54
N ASN A 687 -17.95 -43.22 14.64
CA ASN A 687 -18.62 -42.96 15.89
C ASN A 687 -20.15 -42.88 15.70
N ILE A 688 -20.83 -42.88 16.84
CA ILE A 688 -22.26 -42.70 16.98
C ILE A 688 -22.60 -41.22 16.74
N TYR A 689 -23.58 -40.96 15.87
CA TYR A 689 -24.07 -39.62 15.55
C TYR A 689 -25.36 -39.32 16.31
N SER A 690 -25.40 -38.14 16.92
CA SER A 690 -26.59 -37.47 17.44
C SER A 690 -26.50 -35.97 17.15
N SER A 691 -27.64 -35.28 17.18
CA SER A 691 -27.71 -33.84 16.86
C SER A 691 -26.85 -32.97 17.79
N SER A 692 -26.68 -33.39 19.05
CA SER A 692 -25.82 -32.69 20.04
C SER A 692 -24.33 -32.98 19.87
N GLN A 693 -23.93 -33.88 18.97
CA GLN A 693 -22.55 -34.31 18.76
C GLN A 693 -22.05 -34.02 17.33
N VAL A 694 -22.77 -33.19 16.56
CA VAL A 694 -22.44 -32.92 15.14
C VAL A 694 -21.22 -32.02 14.98
N GLU A 695 -20.96 -31.15 15.95
CA GLU A 695 -19.87 -30.19 15.90
C GLU A 695 -18.52 -30.91 15.83
N ASN A 696 -17.71 -30.56 14.83
CA ASN A 696 -16.42 -31.17 14.52
C ASN A 696 -16.45 -32.70 14.25
N PHE A 697 -17.62 -33.32 14.04
CA PHE A 697 -17.72 -34.78 13.82
C PHE A 697 -16.81 -35.25 12.66
N ALA A 698 -16.82 -34.51 11.56
CA ALA A 698 -16.01 -34.79 10.37
C ALA A 698 -14.52 -34.48 10.55
N ALA A 699 -14.11 -33.80 11.61
CA ALA A 699 -12.69 -33.56 11.94
C ALA A 699 -12.05 -34.77 12.63
N TYR A 700 -12.84 -35.63 13.28
CA TYR A 700 -12.33 -36.77 14.06
C TYR A 700 -12.68 -38.14 13.45
N TRP A 701 -13.86 -38.27 12.84
CA TRP A 701 -14.43 -39.56 12.44
C TRP A 701 -14.60 -39.68 10.92
N ASN A 702 -14.53 -40.91 10.40
CA ASN A 702 -14.72 -41.18 8.97
C ASN A 702 -15.74 -42.28 8.66
N GLN A 703 -16.61 -42.61 9.62
CA GLN A 703 -17.79 -43.48 9.47
C GLN A 703 -18.87 -43.00 10.45
N VAL A 704 -20.14 -43.09 10.05
CA VAL A 704 -21.30 -42.63 10.83
C VAL A 704 -22.21 -43.79 11.22
N THR A 705 -22.62 -43.86 12.49
CA THR A 705 -23.67 -44.78 12.99
C THR A 705 -24.80 -43.99 13.67
N PRO A 706 -26.09 -44.14 13.31
CA PRO A 706 -27.16 -43.19 13.66
C PRO A 706 -27.77 -43.35 15.09
N GLU A 707 -26.96 -43.65 16.11
CA GLU A 707 -27.38 -43.86 17.50
C GLU A 707 -28.77 -44.53 17.66
N ASN A 708 -29.73 -43.84 18.27
CA ASN A 708 -31.09 -44.29 18.51
C ASN A 708 -32.02 -43.93 17.36
N ALA A 709 -31.59 -43.12 16.39
CA ALA A 709 -32.45 -42.60 15.35
C ALA A 709 -33.02 -43.69 14.42
N GLY A 710 -32.34 -44.84 14.32
CA GLY A 710 -32.84 -46.02 13.60
C GLY A 710 -33.71 -46.97 14.42
N LYS A 711 -33.92 -46.74 15.72
CA LYS A 711 -34.71 -47.64 16.59
C LYS A 711 -36.20 -47.48 16.33
N TRP A 712 -36.98 -48.55 16.51
CA TRP A 712 -38.44 -48.52 16.40
C TRP A 712 -39.11 -47.42 17.25
N GLY A 713 -38.64 -47.17 18.48
CA GLY A 713 -39.20 -46.09 19.31
C GLY A 713 -38.97 -44.69 18.76
N SER A 714 -37.96 -44.49 17.89
CA SER A 714 -37.63 -43.21 17.27
C SER A 714 -38.29 -43.05 15.91
N VAL A 715 -38.27 -44.12 15.11
CA VAL A 715 -38.83 -44.15 13.75
C VAL A 715 -40.35 -44.27 13.78
N GLU A 716 -40.91 -45.12 14.62
CA GLU A 716 -42.35 -45.40 14.72
C GLU A 716 -42.81 -45.24 16.18
N GLY A 717 -42.46 -44.10 16.80
CA GLY A 717 -42.94 -43.77 18.16
C GLY A 717 -44.46 -43.70 18.27
N THR A 718 -45.16 -43.56 17.14
CA THR A 718 -46.61 -43.71 16.99
C THR A 718 -46.88 -44.66 15.83
N ARG A 719 -47.75 -45.65 16.05
CA ARG A 719 -48.09 -46.68 15.05
C ARG A 719 -48.50 -46.05 13.72
N ASP A 720 -47.91 -46.53 12.62
CA ASP A 720 -48.13 -46.07 11.24
C ASP A 720 -47.79 -44.58 10.99
N VAL A 721 -47.06 -43.92 11.90
CA VAL A 721 -46.54 -42.55 11.73
C VAL A 721 -45.02 -42.57 11.82
N MET A 722 -44.37 -42.49 10.67
CA MET A 722 -42.92 -42.60 10.56
C MET A 722 -42.21 -41.24 10.73
N ASN A 723 -41.19 -41.19 11.58
CA ASN A 723 -40.29 -40.04 11.74
C ASN A 723 -38.84 -40.44 11.43
N TRP A 724 -38.39 -40.10 10.23
CA TRP A 724 -37.04 -40.41 9.75
C TRP A 724 -36.03 -39.29 10.00
N SER A 725 -36.44 -38.14 10.54
CA SER A 725 -35.62 -36.90 10.59
C SER A 725 -34.23 -37.08 11.18
N GLY A 726 -34.11 -37.78 12.31
CA GLY A 726 -32.81 -38.05 12.94
C GLY A 726 -31.94 -39.01 12.13
N LEU A 727 -32.57 -39.99 11.46
CA LEU A 727 -31.88 -40.98 10.64
C LEU A 727 -31.41 -40.36 9.32
N ASP A 728 -32.23 -39.51 8.73
CA ASP A 728 -31.91 -38.72 7.53
C ASP A 728 -30.76 -37.76 7.82
N ALA A 729 -30.73 -37.10 8.98
CA ALA A 729 -29.64 -36.21 9.37
C ALA A 729 -28.29 -36.96 9.46
N ALA A 730 -28.27 -38.13 10.09
CA ALA A 730 -27.09 -38.97 10.19
C ALA A 730 -26.62 -39.47 8.81
N TYR A 731 -27.57 -39.88 7.97
CA TYR A 731 -27.28 -40.34 6.61
C TYR A 731 -26.75 -39.21 5.72
N ASN A 732 -27.34 -38.03 5.79
CA ASN A 732 -26.91 -36.86 5.03
C ASN A 732 -25.51 -36.42 5.43
N LEU A 733 -25.18 -36.39 6.72
CA LEU A 733 -23.80 -36.12 7.17
C LEU A 733 -22.80 -37.10 6.54
N ALA A 734 -23.12 -38.40 6.57
CA ALA A 734 -22.26 -39.42 5.99
C ALA A 734 -22.09 -39.23 4.47
N LYS A 735 -23.20 -38.96 3.78
CA LYS A 735 -23.23 -38.74 2.33
C LYS A 735 -22.43 -37.51 1.92
N ASP A 736 -22.62 -36.38 2.60
CA ASP A 736 -22.01 -35.10 2.26
C ASP A 736 -20.48 -35.13 2.47
N ASN A 737 -20.00 -35.98 3.37
CA ASN A 737 -18.57 -36.14 3.69
C ASN A 737 -17.93 -37.40 3.07
N GLY A 738 -18.69 -38.20 2.31
CA GLY A 738 -18.19 -39.45 1.71
C GLY A 738 -17.84 -40.54 2.72
N PHE A 739 -18.43 -40.51 3.92
CA PHE A 739 -18.20 -41.51 4.97
C PHE A 739 -19.06 -42.77 4.75
N PRO A 740 -18.56 -43.97 5.09
CA PRO A 740 -19.41 -45.14 5.20
C PRO A 740 -20.49 -44.92 6.27
N PHE A 741 -21.72 -45.30 5.94
CA PHE A 741 -22.84 -45.29 6.87
C PHE A 741 -23.08 -46.71 7.39
N HIS A 742 -23.02 -46.89 8.70
CA HIS A 742 -23.26 -48.17 9.35
C HIS A 742 -24.59 -48.13 10.09
N PHE A 743 -25.53 -48.96 9.65
CA PHE A 743 -26.85 -49.05 10.26
C PHE A 743 -26.74 -49.71 11.64
N HIS A 744 -27.33 -49.10 12.67
CA HIS A 744 -27.30 -49.67 14.03
C HIS A 744 -28.33 -50.79 14.21
N VAL A 745 -29.61 -50.50 13.94
CA VAL A 745 -30.72 -51.46 14.02
C VAL A 745 -31.83 -51.05 13.04
N LEU A 746 -32.65 -52.00 12.61
CA LEU A 746 -33.82 -51.83 11.75
C LEU A 746 -35.10 -52.11 12.55
#